data_AF-A0A255U903-F1
#
_entry.id   AF-A0A255U903-F1
#
_cell.length_a   1.000
_cell.length_b   1.000
_cell.length_c   1.000
_cell.angle_alpha   90.00
_cell.angle_beta   90.00
_cell.angle_gamma   90.00
#
_symmetry.space_group_name_H-M   'P 1'
#
loop_
_entity.id
_entity.type
_entity.pdbx_description
1 polymer ?
#
loop_
_entity_poly.entity_id
_entity_poly.type
_entity_poly.pdbx_seq_one_letter_code
_entity_poly.pdbx_strand_id
1 'polypeptide(L)'
;MVTIADFKKIVDGLLKPVTTKIGNVDARIKALLPSDSDEIFLYRDFQRLGKGLQREQLLDGVDNQRYIDVVEIIHNHLGWNQSAIKTFSDTCWQDVIAACSEEMPLPQTDWLKEYDKEHRRAAAAKTLRKFGLKIKIEDCDYVTENDDIVYDALINWIREAGGRRFLNMLLSQMEYLEPEGRFLTDMNGNMPNPKDVTIVKPYNYLVNLALANINADGGSYSEAAKAFGKAIKLATNYCFLKYPVQNFGNVWEDLFHRDRDTVEFFRDLVYKESIFGLTQHSVWFTRMFCERVLMYMHDTGRVLGNGYTFDEYERLMNYVLSVADALKCVELRKDKLNELEIKTIDQLLDDVATGDDVLNNGFRTPLDEEKENAANKPLIKTNGKIYAMPATIGSWGWFETLLTVVRNQEKDDKQKDIDKEVGKLIEYYINEKLDEKGITHCCGDYIPPAEGEADLVVESTKGIMLFEMKKKSLTRKAKSGDTFKIMADLLGSLIDSQAQCFRTSHILIKDGHVDLDDGKGNMTRVEKQNRTAECISVCLGAFGPLQDRMLIKCIMDEMCNKSMTAEYDGTDKQTIKDVKKFNKDLQKWLTYLNEERVNGDSKTNPFFNSWFLDFEQLMLIVKESNSNDELLARLLETKYVTTGSYNFYRERRMVRMMNGNKG
;
A
#
# COMPACT_ATOMS: atom_id res chain seq x y z
N MET A 1 1.73 5.75 30.17
CA MET A 1 1.03 4.51 29.79
C MET A 1 0.84 3.66 31.03
N VAL A 2 -0.29 2.98 31.15
CA VAL A 2 -0.56 2.01 32.23
C VAL A 2 -0.07 0.65 31.73
N THR A 3 0.79 -0.03 32.49
CA THR A 3 1.27 -1.36 32.11
C THR A 3 0.25 -2.44 32.47
N ILE A 4 0.42 -3.65 31.91
CA ILE A 4 -0.37 -4.83 32.30
C ILE A 4 -0.27 -5.06 33.82
N ALA A 5 0.92 -4.93 34.41
CA ALA A 5 1.14 -5.12 35.83
C ALA A 5 0.42 -4.05 36.68
N ASP A 6 0.43 -2.79 36.23
CA ASP A 6 -0.30 -1.71 36.89
C ASP A 6 -1.81 -1.96 36.86
N PHE A 7 -2.35 -2.35 35.70
CA PHE A 7 -3.76 -2.65 35.55
C PHE A 7 -4.21 -3.81 36.47
N LYS A 8 -3.43 -4.90 36.53
CA LYS A 8 -3.70 -6.02 37.45
C LYS A 8 -3.74 -5.55 38.90
N LYS A 9 -2.77 -4.74 39.33
CA LYS A 9 -2.69 -4.18 40.68
C LYS A 9 -3.88 -3.27 41.00
N ILE A 10 -4.33 -2.47 40.03
CA ILE A 10 -5.52 -1.62 40.16
C ILE A 10 -6.76 -2.48 40.37
N VAL A 11 -7.02 -3.43 39.47
CA VAL A 11 -8.19 -4.32 39.59
C VAL A 11 -8.17 -5.07 40.92
N ASP A 12 -7.03 -5.63 41.32
CA ASP A 12 -6.88 -6.32 42.60
C ASP A 12 -7.10 -5.41 43.82
N GLY A 13 -6.65 -4.15 43.76
CA GLY A 13 -6.86 -3.17 44.81
C GLY A 13 -8.32 -2.73 44.97
N LEU A 14 -9.10 -2.80 43.89
CA LEU A 14 -10.51 -2.38 43.81
C LEU A 14 -11.49 -3.55 44.02
N LEU A 15 -11.02 -4.80 43.97
CA LEU A 15 -11.77 -6.00 44.35
C LEU A 15 -11.99 -6.03 45.87
N LYS A 16 -12.92 -5.19 46.35
CA LYS A 16 -13.47 -5.24 47.72
C LYS A 16 -15.00 -5.22 47.65
N PRO A 17 -15.70 -5.87 48.59
CA PRO A 17 -17.15 -5.87 48.60
C PRO A 17 -17.68 -4.44 48.80
N VAL A 18 -18.37 -3.91 47.79
CA VAL A 18 -19.08 -2.62 47.87
C VAL A 18 -20.43 -2.87 48.55
N THR A 19 -20.67 -2.18 49.68
CA THR A 19 -21.87 -2.36 50.52
C THR A 19 -23.12 -1.64 50.00
N THR A 20 -23.02 -0.88 48.89
CA THR A 20 -24.12 -0.07 48.36
C THR A 20 -24.23 -0.24 46.85
N LYS A 21 -25.23 -0.99 46.38
CA LYS A 21 -25.55 -1.14 44.95
C LYS A 21 -26.47 -0.01 44.51
N ILE A 22 -25.93 1.07 43.95
CA ILE A 22 -26.73 2.17 43.40
C ILE A 22 -26.68 2.11 41.88
N GLY A 23 -27.84 1.94 41.23
CA GLY A 23 -27.98 1.87 39.76
C GLY A 23 -27.82 0.47 39.16
N ASN A 24 -28.24 0.30 37.90
CA ASN A 24 -27.99 -0.93 37.14
C ASN A 24 -26.53 -0.99 36.65
N VAL A 25 -26.04 -2.17 36.28
CA VAL A 25 -24.66 -2.39 35.81
C VAL A 25 -24.30 -1.45 34.67
N ASP A 26 -25.19 -1.27 33.70
CA ASP A 26 -24.97 -0.43 32.53
C ASP A 26 -24.68 1.04 32.89
N ALA A 27 -25.45 1.63 33.80
CA ALA A 27 -25.22 3.00 34.25
C ALA A 27 -23.90 3.15 35.00
N ARG A 28 -23.53 2.15 35.81
CA ARG A 28 -22.27 2.15 36.56
C ARG A 28 -21.07 2.07 35.63
N ILE A 29 -21.12 1.23 34.60
CA ILE A 29 -20.04 1.15 33.61
C ILE A 29 -19.98 2.41 32.74
N LYS A 30 -21.12 2.96 32.32
CA LYS A 30 -21.18 4.21 31.55
C LYS A 30 -20.69 5.44 32.33
N ALA A 31 -20.52 5.35 33.65
CA ALA A 31 -19.85 6.37 34.44
C ALA A 31 -18.37 6.55 34.06
N LEU A 32 -17.78 5.60 33.31
CA LEU A 32 -16.45 5.75 32.71
C LEU A 32 -16.40 6.75 31.56
N LEU A 33 -17.54 7.17 31.00
CA LEU A 33 -17.53 8.16 29.93
C LEU A 33 -17.12 9.51 30.49
N PRO A 34 -16.05 10.14 29.95
CA PRO A 34 -15.54 11.39 30.47
C PRO A 34 -16.45 12.57 30.10
N SER A 35 -16.49 13.54 31.00
CA SER A 35 -16.94 14.91 30.78
C SER A 35 -15.74 15.82 30.51
N ASP A 36 -15.97 17.04 30.02
CA ASP A 36 -14.90 17.97 29.60
C ASP A 36 -13.87 18.31 30.69
N SER A 37 -14.23 18.13 31.97
CA SER A 37 -13.35 18.37 33.12
C SER A 37 -12.59 17.15 33.62
N ASP A 38 -12.90 15.95 33.12
CA ASP A 38 -12.29 14.72 33.61
C ASP A 38 -10.88 14.51 33.01
N GLU A 39 -9.98 13.94 33.80
CA GLU A 39 -8.76 13.36 33.25
C GLU A 39 -9.09 12.11 32.44
N ILE A 40 -8.51 12.01 31.24
CA ILE A 40 -8.84 10.96 30.28
C ILE A 40 -7.73 9.92 30.12
N PHE A 41 -8.13 8.68 29.91
CA PHE A 41 -7.33 7.59 29.42
C PHE A 41 -7.85 7.19 28.03
N LEU A 42 -6.96 7.04 27.05
CA LEU A 42 -7.38 6.74 25.69
C LEU A 42 -8.00 5.35 25.63
N TYR A 43 -9.19 5.25 25.03
CA TYR A 43 -9.91 3.98 25.00
C TYR A 43 -9.17 2.93 24.17
N ARG A 44 -8.43 3.34 23.13
CA ARG A 44 -7.55 2.45 22.37
C ARG A 44 -6.47 1.79 23.23
N ASP A 45 -5.91 2.50 24.19
CA ASP A 45 -4.86 1.98 25.08
C ASP A 45 -5.48 0.97 26.06
N PHE A 46 -6.73 1.19 26.45
CA PHE A 46 -7.53 0.23 27.22
C PHE A 46 -7.80 -1.07 26.44
N GLN A 47 -8.11 -0.96 25.15
CA GLN A 47 -8.26 -2.13 24.27
C GLN A 47 -6.94 -2.88 24.10
N ARG A 48 -5.81 -2.16 23.99
CA ARG A 48 -4.46 -2.76 23.93
C ARG A 48 -4.14 -3.54 25.21
N LEU A 49 -4.53 -3.05 26.39
CA LEU A 49 -4.38 -3.79 27.66
C LEU A 49 -5.09 -5.15 27.61
N GLY A 50 -6.32 -5.21 27.09
CA GLY A 50 -7.06 -6.46 26.90
C GLY A 50 -6.33 -7.47 26.02
N LYS A 51 -5.82 -7.01 24.86
CA LYS A 51 -5.01 -7.84 23.97
C LYS A 51 -3.72 -8.31 24.64
N GLY A 52 -3.05 -7.43 25.39
CA GLY A 52 -1.83 -7.76 26.14
C GLY A 52 -2.03 -8.87 27.18
N LEU A 53 -3.11 -8.78 27.96
CA LEU A 53 -3.50 -9.81 28.92
C LEU A 53 -3.78 -11.16 28.26
N GLN A 54 -4.49 -11.13 27.12
CA GLN A 54 -4.76 -12.32 26.32
C GLN A 54 -3.47 -12.95 25.79
N ARG A 55 -2.52 -12.13 25.31
CA ARG A 55 -1.21 -12.60 24.81
C ARG A 55 -0.41 -13.28 25.93
N GLU A 56 -0.36 -12.70 27.14
CA GLU A 56 0.32 -13.32 28.29
C GLU A 56 -0.31 -14.67 28.66
N GLN A 57 -1.65 -14.74 28.67
CA GLN A 57 -2.37 -15.98 28.95
C GLN A 57 -2.08 -17.05 27.91
N LEU A 58 -2.13 -16.68 26.63
CA LEU A 58 -1.93 -17.61 25.52
C LEU A 58 -0.47 -18.06 25.39
N LEU A 59 0.49 -17.16 25.56
CA LEU A 59 1.91 -17.43 25.32
C LEU A 59 2.61 -18.02 26.56
N ASP A 60 2.39 -17.43 27.74
CA ASP A 60 3.10 -17.76 28.97
C ASP A 60 2.27 -18.61 29.94
N GLY A 61 0.98 -18.80 29.67
CA GLY A 61 0.09 -19.64 30.49
C GLY A 61 -0.31 -18.99 31.81
N VAL A 62 -0.18 -17.66 31.93
CA VAL A 62 -0.60 -16.90 33.11
C VAL A 62 -2.13 -16.79 33.12
N ASP A 63 -2.77 -17.15 34.23
CA ASP A 63 -4.22 -16.96 34.37
C ASP A 63 -4.56 -15.48 34.50
N ASN A 64 -5.04 -14.89 33.40
CA ASN A 64 -5.44 -13.50 33.30
C ASN A 64 -6.96 -13.37 33.10
N GLN A 65 -7.73 -14.45 33.19
CA GLN A 65 -9.11 -14.48 32.72
C GLN A 65 -9.96 -13.40 33.38
N ARG A 66 -9.85 -13.24 34.70
CA ARG A 66 -10.57 -12.20 35.45
C ARG A 66 -10.32 -10.77 34.97
N TYR A 67 -9.12 -10.48 34.48
CA TYR A 67 -8.77 -9.14 34.00
C TYR A 67 -9.22 -8.94 32.55
N ILE A 68 -9.17 -10.01 31.74
CA ILE A 68 -9.73 -10.03 30.39
C ILE A 68 -11.25 -9.79 30.46
N ASP A 69 -11.94 -10.47 31.37
CA ASP A 69 -13.38 -10.34 31.59
C ASP A 69 -13.78 -8.90 31.91
N VAL A 70 -13.01 -8.20 32.77
CA VAL A 70 -13.24 -6.78 33.09
C VAL A 70 -13.17 -5.91 31.82
N VAL A 71 -12.14 -6.12 30.99
CA VAL A 71 -11.98 -5.35 29.74
C VAL A 71 -13.11 -5.65 28.77
N GLU A 72 -13.48 -6.93 28.60
CA GLU A 72 -14.57 -7.35 27.71
C GLU A 72 -15.93 -6.82 28.16
N ILE A 73 -16.25 -6.89 29.46
CA ILE A 73 -17.52 -6.37 30.01
C ILE A 73 -17.60 -4.86 29.80
N ILE A 74 -16.54 -4.12 30.13
CA ILE A 74 -16.51 -2.66 29.89
C ILE A 74 -16.71 -2.37 28.41
N HIS A 75 -16.04 -3.11 27.53
CA HIS A 75 -16.17 -2.95 26.09
C HIS A 75 -17.61 -3.20 25.60
N ASN A 76 -18.26 -4.25 26.09
CA ASN A 76 -19.64 -4.60 25.72
C ASN A 76 -20.65 -3.51 26.11
N HIS A 77 -20.44 -2.82 27.23
CA HIS A 77 -21.34 -1.76 27.70
C HIS A 77 -21.08 -0.39 27.08
N LEU A 78 -19.82 -0.01 26.91
CA LEU A 78 -19.46 1.28 26.33
C LEU A 78 -19.57 1.27 24.81
N GLY A 79 -19.48 0.09 24.21
CA GLY A 79 -19.46 -0.09 22.77
C GLY A 79 -18.17 0.40 22.12
N TRP A 80 -18.23 0.49 20.80
CA TRP A 80 -17.05 0.63 19.97
C TRP A 80 -16.65 2.10 19.74
N ASN A 81 -17.59 3.04 19.86
CA ASN A 81 -17.43 4.43 19.40
C ASN A 81 -16.77 5.39 20.41
N GLN A 82 -16.13 4.88 21.45
CA GLN A 82 -15.52 5.73 22.47
C GLN A 82 -14.09 6.13 22.10
N SER A 83 -13.77 7.42 22.29
CA SER A 83 -12.41 7.94 22.13
C SER A 83 -11.58 7.80 23.41
N ALA A 84 -12.24 7.93 24.57
CA ALA A 84 -11.60 7.92 25.87
C ALA A 84 -12.53 7.41 26.98
N ILE A 85 -11.92 7.04 28.10
CA ILE A 85 -12.56 6.71 29.37
C ILE A 85 -11.90 7.54 30.48
N LYS A 86 -12.54 7.67 31.64
CA LYS A 86 -11.93 8.31 32.82
C LYS A 86 -10.67 7.56 33.28
N THR A 87 -9.67 8.28 33.77
CA THR A 87 -8.43 7.68 34.30
C THR A 87 -8.71 6.75 35.49
N PHE A 88 -7.82 5.78 35.70
CA PHE A 88 -7.93 4.79 36.79
C PHE A 88 -7.88 5.37 38.21
N SER A 89 -7.52 6.65 38.36
CA SER A 89 -7.57 7.39 39.62
C SER A 89 -8.96 7.90 39.98
N ASP A 90 -9.92 7.87 39.05
CA ASP A 90 -11.29 8.28 39.33
C ASP A 90 -11.97 7.30 40.29
N THR A 91 -12.69 7.86 41.27
CA THR A 91 -13.46 7.11 42.26
C THR A 91 -14.50 6.16 41.65
N CYS A 92 -15.00 6.43 40.45
CA CYS A 92 -16.00 5.59 39.77
C CYS A 92 -15.48 4.18 39.47
N TRP A 93 -14.17 3.98 39.35
CA TRP A 93 -13.58 2.67 39.06
C TRP A 93 -13.88 1.62 40.13
N GLN A 94 -14.07 2.01 41.39
CA GLN A 94 -14.51 1.07 42.44
C GLN A 94 -15.87 0.46 42.10
N ASP A 95 -16.83 1.31 41.74
CA ASP A 95 -18.18 0.90 41.40
C ASP A 95 -18.23 0.14 40.07
N VAL A 96 -17.39 0.50 39.10
CA VAL A 96 -17.27 -0.17 37.79
C VAL A 96 -16.71 -1.59 37.94
N ILE A 97 -15.62 -1.77 38.68
CA ILE A 97 -15.02 -3.10 38.90
C ILE A 97 -15.99 -3.99 39.67
N ALA A 98 -16.67 -3.45 40.68
CA ALA A 98 -17.74 -4.16 41.37
C ALA A 98 -18.89 -4.53 40.41
N ALA A 99 -19.26 -3.66 39.47
CA ALA A 99 -20.31 -3.94 38.48
C ALA A 99 -19.89 -5.08 37.54
N CYS A 100 -18.63 -5.09 37.10
CA CYS A 100 -18.11 -6.16 36.25
C CYS A 100 -18.16 -7.53 36.94
N SER A 101 -18.01 -7.58 38.27
CA SER A 101 -18.14 -8.83 39.03
C SER A 101 -19.58 -9.38 39.12
N GLU A 102 -20.58 -8.55 38.78
CA GLU A 102 -22.00 -8.94 38.75
C GLU A 102 -22.44 -9.49 37.39
N GLU A 103 -21.63 -9.28 36.35
CA GLU A 103 -21.88 -9.74 34.98
C GLU A 103 -21.09 -11.00 34.67
N MET A 104 -21.64 -11.81 33.76
CA MET A 104 -20.85 -12.82 33.06
C MET A 104 -20.41 -12.24 31.72
N PRO A 105 -19.13 -12.36 31.33
CA PRO A 105 -18.74 -12.02 29.97
C PRO A 105 -19.59 -12.85 29.00
N LEU A 106 -20.00 -12.22 27.89
CA LEU A 106 -20.73 -12.94 26.85
C LEU A 106 -19.87 -14.14 26.42
N PRO A 107 -20.39 -15.37 26.44
CA PRO A 107 -19.61 -16.53 26.03
C PRO A 107 -19.25 -16.36 24.56
N GLN A 108 -18.01 -16.00 24.28
CA GLN A 108 -17.47 -16.18 22.94
C GLN A 108 -17.51 -17.68 22.67
N THR A 109 -18.12 -18.07 21.56
CA THR A 109 -18.20 -19.48 21.16
C THR A 109 -16.78 -20.04 21.05
N ASP A 110 -16.41 -20.93 21.96
CA ASP A 110 -15.03 -21.41 22.13
C ASP A 110 -14.39 -21.96 20.83
N TRP A 111 -15.21 -22.50 19.92
CA TRP A 111 -14.74 -23.02 18.63
C TRP A 111 -14.32 -21.94 17.62
N LEU A 112 -14.68 -20.66 17.81
CA LEU A 112 -14.21 -19.55 16.98
C LEU A 112 -12.88 -18.96 17.46
N LYS A 113 -12.52 -19.17 18.74
CA LYS A 113 -11.29 -18.62 19.35
C LYS A 113 -10.02 -19.10 18.63
N GLU A 114 -9.96 -20.35 18.19
CA GLU A 114 -8.79 -20.86 17.43
C GLU A 114 -8.57 -20.15 16.07
N TYR A 115 -9.62 -19.51 15.56
CA TYR A 115 -9.61 -18.75 14.31
C TYR A 115 -9.53 -17.24 14.54
N ASP A 116 -9.25 -16.81 15.77
CA ASP A 116 -8.95 -15.42 16.11
C ASP A 116 -7.47 -15.07 15.83
N LYS A 117 -7.24 -13.80 15.49
CA LYS A 117 -5.90 -13.27 15.15
C LYS A 117 -4.91 -13.49 16.29
N GLU A 118 -5.31 -13.24 17.54
CA GLU A 118 -4.39 -13.34 18.69
C GLU A 118 -4.03 -14.79 19.02
N HIS A 119 -4.97 -15.73 18.87
CA HIS A 119 -4.67 -17.16 19.01
C HIS A 119 -3.68 -17.66 17.97
N ARG A 120 -3.85 -17.24 16.71
CA ARG A 120 -2.91 -17.59 15.64
C ARG A 120 -1.54 -16.94 15.85
N ARG A 121 -1.50 -15.69 16.34
CA ARG A 121 -0.23 -15.01 16.67
C ARG A 121 0.49 -15.72 17.82
N ALA A 122 -0.24 -16.14 18.86
CA ALA A 122 0.33 -16.92 19.96
C ALA A 122 0.87 -18.28 19.47
N ALA A 123 0.19 -18.95 18.53
CA ALA A 123 0.68 -20.18 17.92
C ALA A 123 1.96 -19.97 17.10
N ALA A 124 2.04 -18.87 16.35
CA ALA A 124 3.26 -18.46 15.65
C ALA A 124 4.40 -18.15 16.64
N ALA A 125 4.11 -17.40 17.70
CA ALA A 125 5.07 -17.10 18.77
C ALA A 125 5.63 -18.37 19.43
N LYS A 126 4.77 -19.33 19.79
CA LYS A 126 5.19 -20.64 20.34
C LYS A 126 6.09 -21.41 19.37
N THR A 127 5.76 -21.37 18.08
CA THR A 127 6.56 -22.03 17.04
C THR A 127 7.94 -21.37 16.91
N LEU A 128 8.01 -20.04 16.96
CA LEU A 128 9.25 -19.28 16.88
C LEU A 128 10.11 -19.40 18.16
N ARG A 129 9.49 -19.47 19.34
CA ARG A 129 10.21 -19.82 20.60
C ARG A 129 10.86 -21.20 20.50
N LYS A 130 10.16 -22.20 19.97
CA LYS A 130 10.71 -23.55 19.72
C LYS A 130 11.84 -23.54 18.70
N PHE A 131 11.81 -22.61 17.75
CA PHE A 131 12.88 -22.41 16.77
C PHE A 131 14.12 -21.75 17.38
N GLY A 132 13.98 -21.01 18.48
CA GLY A 132 15.07 -20.35 19.20
C GLY A 132 14.96 -18.83 19.27
N LEU A 133 13.91 -18.22 18.70
CA LEU A 133 13.67 -16.78 18.80
C LEU A 133 13.23 -16.42 20.22
N LYS A 134 13.84 -15.39 20.80
CA LYS A 134 13.43 -14.85 22.10
C LYS A 134 12.22 -13.94 21.89
N ILE A 135 11.13 -14.25 22.58
CA ILE A 135 9.87 -13.50 22.48
C ILE A 135 9.39 -13.19 23.89
N LYS A 136 9.12 -11.92 24.16
CA LYS A 136 8.54 -11.39 25.39
C LYS A 136 7.33 -10.51 25.06
N ILE A 137 6.56 -10.13 26.07
CA ILE A 137 5.46 -9.19 25.92
C ILE A 137 5.86 -7.89 26.60
N GLU A 138 5.88 -6.80 25.84
CA GLU A 138 6.16 -5.44 26.32
C GLU A 138 5.16 -4.48 25.67
N ASP A 139 4.71 -3.47 26.42
CA ASP A 139 3.69 -2.50 25.96
C ASP A 139 2.46 -3.16 25.31
N CYS A 140 2.04 -4.28 25.91
CA CYS A 140 0.93 -5.12 25.47
C CYS A 140 1.12 -5.88 24.14
N ASP A 141 2.29 -5.85 23.50
CA ASP A 141 2.56 -6.60 22.24
C ASP A 141 3.80 -7.51 22.34
N TYR A 142 3.96 -8.38 21.36
CA TYR A 142 5.12 -9.26 21.25
C TYR A 142 6.36 -8.47 20.81
N VAL A 143 7.40 -8.52 21.63
CA VAL A 143 8.74 -8.01 21.30
C VAL A 143 9.67 -9.18 21.06
N THR A 144 10.45 -9.08 19.99
CA THR A 144 11.41 -10.09 19.55
C THR A 144 12.82 -9.64 19.87
N GLU A 145 13.68 -10.57 20.27
CA GLU A 145 15.11 -10.34 20.47
C GLU A 145 15.90 -11.42 19.73
N ASN A 146 17.11 -11.07 19.26
CA ASN A 146 17.98 -11.96 18.49
C ASN A 146 17.34 -12.46 17.18
N ASP A 147 16.76 -11.54 16.41
CA ASP A 147 16.11 -11.83 15.13
C ASP A 147 17.05 -12.43 14.07
N ASP A 148 18.36 -12.22 14.20
CA ASP A 148 19.37 -12.73 13.27
C ASP A 148 19.28 -14.25 13.07
N ILE A 149 18.88 -15.02 14.09
CA ILE A 149 18.68 -16.47 13.95
C ILE A 149 17.63 -16.82 12.89
N VAL A 150 16.60 -15.98 12.74
CA VAL A 150 15.54 -16.16 11.74
C VAL A 150 16.09 -15.76 10.37
N TYR A 151 16.71 -14.59 10.26
CA TYR A 151 17.24 -14.08 9.00
C TYR A 151 18.30 -14.99 8.39
N ASP A 152 19.24 -15.47 9.21
CA ASP A 152 20.32 -16.36 8.76
C ASP A 152 19.77 -17.72 8.32
N ALA A 153 18.79 -18.25 9.03
CA ALA A 153 18.13 -19.50 8.64
C ALA A 153 17.38 -19.36 7.31
N LEU A 154 16.66 -18.24 7.11
CA LEU A 154 15.96 -17.97 5.85
C LEU A 154 16.94 -17.89 4.67
N ILE A 155 18.02 -17.12 4.81
CA ILE A 155 19.06 -17.01 3.78
C ILE A 155 19.67 -18.37 3.47
N ASN A 156 20.01 -19.15 4.51
CA ASN A 156 20.59 -20.48 4.34
C ASN A 156 19.65 -21.43 3.60
N TRP A 157 18.37 -21.48 3.96
CA TRP A 157 17.41 -22.35 3.26
C TRP A 157 17.06 -21.88 1.86
N ILE A 158 17.05 -20.58 1.58
CA ILE A 158 16.90 -20.06 0.22
C ILE A 158 18.11 -20.44 -0.64
N ARG A 159 19.33 -20.32 -0.10
CA ARG A 159 20.56 -20.77 -0.78
C ARG A 159 20.57 -22.28 -1.01
N GLU A 160 20.11 -23.07 -0.05
CA GLU A 160 19.95 -24.54 -0.18
C GLU A 160 18.91 -24.91 -1.25
N ALA A 161 17.83 -24.14 -1.39
CA ALA A 161 16.88 -24.30 -2.47
C ALA A 161 17.41 -23.84 -3.84
N GLY A 162 18.33 -22.87 -3.82
CA GLY A 162 18.85 -22.14 -4.96
C GLY A 162 17.93 -20.97 -5.31
N GLY A 163 18.46 -19.74 -5.36
CA GLY A 163 17.66 -18.51 -5.43
C GLY A 163 16.70 -18.47 -6.62
N ARG A 164 17.18 -18.81 -7.82
CA ARG A 164 16.34 -18.88 -9.04
C ARG A 164 15.24 -19.95 -8.94
N ARG A 165 15.57 -21.11 -8.37
CA ARG A 165 14.62 -22.22 -8.20
C ARG A 165 13.58 -21.87 -7.14
N PHE A 166 14.00 -21.27 -6.03
CA PHE A 166 13.13 -20.78 -4.97
C PHE A 166 12.13 -19.77 -5.51
N LEU A 167 12.59 -18.78 -6.29
CA LEU A 167 11.74 -17.78 -6.93
C LEU A 167 10.67 -18.42 -7.82
N ASN A 168 11.07 -19.36 -8.69
CA ASN A 168 10.13 -20.09 -9.55
C ASN A 168 9.10 -20.88 -8.73
N MET A 169 9.53 -21.59 -7.69
CA MET A 169 8.63 -22.33 -6.81
C MET A 169 7.66 -21.41 -6.05
N LEU A 170 8.09 -20.21 -5.69
CA LEU A 170 7.26 -19.21 -5.01
C LEU A 170 6.19 -18.65 -5.96
N LEU A 171 6.59 -18.15 -7.13
CA LEU A 171 5.68 -17.57 -8.12
C LEU A 171 4.69 -18.61 -8.66
N SER A 172 5.09 -19.87 -8.78
CA SER A 172 4.20 -20.98 -9.17
C SER A 172 3.06 -21.24 -8.17
N GLN A 173 3.12 -20.69 -6.95
CA GLN A 173 2.05 -20.79 -5.96
C GLN A 173 1.08 -19.60 -5.97
N MET A 174 1.38 -18.57 -6.77
CA MET A 174 0.55 -17.37 -6.90
C MET A 174 -0.43 -17.53 -8.06
N GLU A 175 -1.61 -16.93 -7.93
CA GLU A 175 -2.56 -16.87 -9.04
C GLU A 175 -2.09 -15.80 -10.03
N TYR A 176 -1.88 -16.21 -11.29
CA TYR A 176 -1.53 -15.32 -12.39
C TYR A 176 -2.76 -15.01 -13.24
N LEU A 177 -3.02 -13.73 -13.47
CA LEU A 177 -4.05 -13.24 -14.36
C LEU A 177 -3.45 -13.07 -15.75
N GLU A 178 -3.72 -14.01 -16.64
CA GLU A 178 -3.28 -13.94 -18.04
C GLU A 178 -3.78 -12.68 -18.78
N PRO A 179 -5.06 -12.26 -18.67
CA PRO A 179 -5.56 -11.09 -19.43
C PRO A 179 -4.87 -9.78 -19.04
N GLU A 180 -4.61 -9.59 -17.74
CA GLU A 180 -3.93 -8.42 -17.19
C GLU A 180 -2.41 -8.58 -17.13
N GLY A 181 -1.88 -9.78 -17.32
CA GLY A 181 -0.45 -10.10 -17.31
C GLY A 181 0.23 -9.85 -15.97
N ARG A 182 -0.39 -10.25 -14.85
CA ARG A 182 0.12 -9.98 -13.50
C ARG A 182 -0.33 -11.00 -12.44
N PHE A 183 0.40 -11.08 -11.33
CA PHE A 183 0.03 -11.90 -10.18
C PHE A 183 -0.94 -11.19 -9.24
N LEU A 184 -1.82 -11.96 -8.61
CA LEU A 184 -2.66 -11.50 -7.51
C LEU A 184 -1.95 -11.64 -6.17
N THR A 185 -2.01 -10.57 -5.38
CA THR A 185 -1.38 -10.41 -4.07
C THR A 185 -2.45 -10.14 -3.01
N ASP A 186 -3.48 -10.98 -2.97
CA ASP A 186 -4.62 -10.78 -2.06
C ASP A 186 -4.18 -10.88 -0.60
N MET A 187 -4.53 -9.88 0.21
CA MET A 187 -4.16 -9.82 1.63
C MET A 187 -5.26 -10.38 2.56
N ASN A 188 -5.89 -11.48 2.13
CA ASN A 188 -7.23 -11.92 2.53
C ASN A 188 -8.32 -10.88 2.23
N GLY A 189 -9.48 -11.34 1.77
CA GLY A 189 -10.66 -10.49 1.62
C GLY A 189 -11.58 -10.51 2.84
N ASN A 190 -12.77 -9.97 2.67
CA ASN A 190 -13.93 -10.23 3.52
C ASN A 190 -14.31 -11.71 3.40
N MET A 191 -13.91 -12.50 4.40
CA MET A 191 -14.18 -13.92 4.46
C MET A 191 -15.38 -14.16 5.39
N PRO A 192 -16.52 -14.67 4.88
CA PRO A 192 -17.71 -14.92 5.71
C PRO A 192 -17.45 -15.90 6.86
N ASN A 193 -16.49 -16.82 6.68
CA ASN A 193 -16.14 -17.85 7.63
C ASN A 193 -14.69 -17.62 8.12
N PRO A 194 -14.48 -17.35 9.43
CA PRO A 194 -13.15 -17.16 10.01
C PRO A 194 -12.17 -18.32 9.78
N LYS A 195 -12.68 -19.53 9.52
CA LYS A 195 -11.86 -20.72 9.22
C LYS A 195 -11.12 -20.61 7.88
N ASP A 196 -11.66 -19.83 6.95
CA ASP A 196 -11.12 -19.69 5.60
C ASP A 196 -10.02 -18.61 5.54
N VAL A 197 -9.86 -17.83 6.62
CA VAL A 197 -8.75 -16.88 6.74
C VAL A 197 -7.45 -17.65 6.82
N THR A 198 -6.49 -17.29 5.96
CA THR A 198 -5.15 -17.89 5.97
C THR A 198 -4.11 -16.88 6.47
N ILE A 199 -2.97 -17.37 6.96
CA ILE A 199 -1.81 -16.50 7.20
C ILE A 199 -1.11 -16.32 5.85
N VAL A 200 -1.13 -15.10 5.35
CA VAL A 200 -0.63 -14.69 4.04
C VAL A 200 0.89 -14.86 4.02
N LYS A 201 1.41 -15.38 2.91
CA LYS A 201 2.85 -15.51 2.72
C LYS A 201 3.43 -14.12 2.41
N PRO A 202 4.58 -13.75 3.01
CA PRO A 202 5.20 -12.46 2.75
C PRO A 202 5.91 -12.48 1.39
N TYR A 203 5.13 -12.39 0.30
CA TYR A 203 5.61 -12.58 -1.07
C TYR A 203 6.70 -11.59 -1.46
N ASN A 204 6.49 -10.29 -1.23
CA ASN A 204 7.50 -9.27 -1.55
C ASN A 204 8.82 -9.54 -0.84
N TYR A 205 8.76 -9.87 0.46
CA TYR A 205 9.95 -10.21 1.24
C TYR A 205 10.69 -11.43 0.66
N LEU A 206 9.96 -12.51 0.39
CA LEU A 206 10.53 -13.76 -0.09
C LEU A 206 11.08 -13.65 -1.52
N VAL A 207 10.43 -12.88 -2.41
CA VAL A 207 10.93 -12.59 -3.76
C VAL A 207 12.24 -11.83 -3.67
N ASN A 208 12.28 -10.74 -2.89
CA ASN A 208 13.49 -9.93 -2.77
C ASN A 208 14.65 -10.67 -2.10
N LEU A 209 14.37 -11.54 -1.13
CA LEU A 209 15.37 -12.39 -0.49
C LEU A 209 15.89 -13.49 -1.43
N ALA A 210 15.04 -14.03 -2.30
CA ALA A 210 15.46 -14.97 -3.35
C ALA A 210 16.34 -14.30 -4.40
N LEU A 211 16.00 -13.06 -4.80
CA LEU A 211 16.81 -12.25 -5.72
C LEU A 211 18.16 -11.86 -5.11
N ALA A 212 18.22 -11.53 -3.82
CA ALA A 212 19.48 -11.29 -3.11
C ALA A 212 20.40 -12.52 -3.04
N ASN A 213 19.88 -13.72 -3.32
CA ASN A 213 20.60 -14.99 -3.29
C ASN A 213 20.51 -15.74 -4.64
N ILE A 214 20.34 -14.99 -5.74
CA ILE A 214 20.04 -15.53 -7.07
C ILE A 214 21.14 -16.45 -7.62
N ASN A 215 22.38 -16.23 -7.19
CA ASN A 215 23.57 -16.97 -7.62
C ASN A 215 23.69 -18.36 -7.01
N ALA A 216 22.91 -18.67 -5.98
CA ALA A 216 22.90 -19.99 -5.38
C ALA A 216 22.19 -21.00 -6.30
N ASP A 217 22.90 -22.07 -6.66
CA ASP A 217 22.35 -23.14 -7.51
C ASP A 217 21.47 -24.15 -6.74
N GLY A 218 21.66 -24.21 -5.42
CA GLY A 218 20.93 -25.10 -4.51
C GLY A 218 21.36 -26.56 -4.57
N GLY A 219 20.71 -27.38 -3.75
CA GLY A 219 20.89 -28.83 -3.72
C GLY A 219 20.05 -29.58 -4.76
N SER A 220 19.87 -30.87 -4.54
CA SER A 220 18.94 -31.70 -5.32
C SER A 220 17.51 -31.16 -5.24
N TYR A 221 16.63 -31.61 -6.14
CA TYR A 221 15.22 -31.17 -6.14
C TYR A 221 14.51 -31.49 -4.80
N SER A 222 14.78 -32.65 -4.20
CA SER A 222 14.17 -33.04 -2.92
C SER A 222 14.64 -32.17 -1.76
N GLU A 223 15.93 -31.83 -1.71
CA GLU A 223 16.49 -30.93 -0.70
C GLU A 223 15.93 -29.52 -0.88
N ALA A 224 15.88 -29.03 -2.11
CA ALA A 224 15.33 -27.72 -2.43
C ALA A 224 13.85 -27.59 -2.02
N ALA A 225 13.03 -28.62 -2.27
CA ALA A 225 11.63 -28.61 -1.86
C ALA A 225 11.46 -28.59 -0.33
N LYS A 226 12.31 -29.32 0.41
CA LYS A 226 12.32 -29.29 1.88
C LYS A 226 12.75 -27.92 2.41
N ALA A 227 13.83 -27.36 1.86
CA ALA A 227 14.35 -26.06 2.24
C ALA A 227 13.33 -24.94 1.95
N PHE A 228 12.69 -24.99 0.78
CA PHE A 228 11.58 -24.11 0.41
C PHE A 228 10.46 -24.17 1.44
N GLY A 229 9.94 -25.36 1.78
CA GLY A 229 8.87 -25.50 2.76
C GLY A 229 9.22 -24.96 4.15
N LYS A 230 10.48 -25.14 4.60
CA LYS A 230 10.97 -24.58 5.87
C LYS A 230 11.03 -23.05 5.83
N ALA A 231 11.58 -22.48 4.76
CA ALA A 231 11.70 -21.04 4.60
C ALA A 231 10.34 -20.34 4.53
N ILE A 232 9.39 -20.85 3.75
CA ILE A 232 8.02 -20.31 3.70
C ILE A 232 7.40 -20.32 5.09
N LYS A 233 7.42 -21.46 5.79
CA LYS A 233 6.81 -21.57 7.12
C LYS A 233 7.44 -20.61 8.14
N LEU A 234 8.78 -20.48 8.13
CA LEU A 234 9.48 -19.60 9.05
C LEU A 234 9.18 -18.12 8.73
N ALA A 235 9.27 -17.70 7.48
CA ALA A 235 9.00 -16.33 7.06
C ALA A 235 7.54 -15.95 7.34
N THR A 236 6.57 -16.81 7.01
CA THR A 236 5.15 -16.57 7.29
C THR A 236 4.88 -16.37 8.77
N ASN A 237 5.38 -17.25 9.64
CA ASN A 237 5.17 -17.11 11.09
C ASN A 237 5.88 -15.87 11.64
N TYR A 238 7.10 -15.59 11.19
CA TYR A 238 7.89 -14.46 11.66
C TYR A 238 7.26 -13.13 11.27
N CYS A 239 6.93 -12.93 9.99
CA CYS A 239 6.29 -11.71 9.53
C CYS A 239 4.91 -11.51 10.16
N PHE A 240 4.11 -12.58 10.32
CA PHE A 240 2.80 -12.49 10.98
C PHE A 240 2.90 -12.12 12.47
N LEU A 241 3.94 -12.59 13.16
CA LEU A 241 4.18 -12.22 14.56
C LEU A 241 4.65 -10.76 14.66
N LYS A 242 5.71 -10.42 13.92
CA LYS A 242 6.46 -9.16 14.07
C LYS A 242 5.78 -7.96 13.42
N TYR A 243 5.08 -8.20 12.31
CA TYR A 243 4.35 -7.19 11.54
C TYR A 243 2.89 -7.62 11.40
N PRO A 244 2.06 -7.49 12.46
CA PRO A 244 0.70 -8.04 12.50
C PRO A 244 -0.30 -7.20 11.69
N VAL A 245 0.11 -6.69 10.54
CA VAL A 245 -0.66 -5.78 9.70
C VAL A 245 -1.71 -6.51 8.87
N GLN A 246 -1.50 -7.79 8.54
CA GLN A 246 -2.44 -8.57 7.72
C GLN A 246 -3.89 -8.54 8.24
N ASN A 247 -4.84 -8.42 7.32
CA ASN A 247 -6.26 -8.58 7.63
C ASN A 247 -6.59 -10.01 8.03
N PHE A 248 -7.51 -10.13 8.99
CA PHE A 248 -8.00 -11.41 9.48
C PHE A 248 -9.46 -11.68 9.09
N GLY A 249 -9.75 -11.60 7.78
CA GLY A 249 -11.05 -11.94 7.21
C GLY A 249 -12.11 -10.84 7.29
N ASN A 250 -11.71 -9.62 7.68
CA ASN A 250 -12.64 -8.52 7.89
C ASN A 250 -12.01 -7.15 7.53
N VAL A 251 -12.57 -6.49 6.52
CA VAL A 251 -12.18 -5.13 6.10
C VAL A 251 -12.42 -4.06 7.17
N TRP A 252 -13.34 -4.32 8.12
CA TRP A 252 -13.69 -3.38 9.19
C TRP A 252 -12.51 -3.05 10.11
N GLU A 253 -11.50 -3.93 10.23
CA GLU A 253 -10.29 -3.69 11.04
C GLU A 253 -9.53 -2.44 10.58
N ASP A 254 -9.39 -2.24 9.27
CA ASP A 254 -8.73 -1.06 8.70
C ASP A 254 -9.68 0.13 8.56
N LEU A 255 -10.93 -0.10 8.16
CA LEU A 255 -11.89 1.00 7.99
C LEU A 255 -12.10 1.76 9.30
N PHE A 256 -12.07 1.06 10.43
CA PHE A 256 -12.20 1.69 11.73
C PHE A 256 -10.88 1.88 12.48
N HIS A 257 -9.86 1.04 12.26
CA HIS A 257 -8.49 1.12 12.81
C HIS A 257 -8.39 1.62 14.27
N ARG A 258 -9.33 1.22 15.14
CA ARG A 258 -9.57 1.87 16.44
C ARG A 258 -8.47 1.66 17.47
N ASP A 259 -7.67 0.62 17.30
CA ASP A 259 -6.54 0.28 18.15
C ASP A 259 -5.22 0.91 17.68
N ARG A 260 -5.26 1.79 16.67
CA ARG A 260 -4.12 2.46 16.05
C ARG A 260 -4.33 3.97 16.02
N ASP A 261 -3.25 4.73 16.12
CA ASP A 261 -3.28 6.12 15.70
C ASP A 261 -3.18 6.26 14.16
N THR A 262 -3.34 7.48 13.66
CA THR A 262 -3.34 7.76 12.21
C THR A 262 -2.01 7.43 11.55
N VAL A 263 -0.90 7.68 12.25
CA VAL A 263 0.45 7.45 11.74
C VAL A 263 0.74 5.96 11.71
N GLU A 264 0.38 5.23 12.77
CA GLU A 264 0.42 3.77 12.82
C GLU A 264 -0.45 3.14 11.73
N PHE A 265 -1.68 3.64 11.54
CA PHE A 265 -2.58 3.15 10.50
C PHE A 265 -1.97 3.28 9.11
N PHE A 266 -1.45 4.45 8.73
CA PHE A 266 -0.83 4.62 7.41
C PHE A 266 0.45 3.81 7.25
N ARG A 267 1.27 3.69 8.30
CA ARG A 267 2.45 2.82 8.31
C ARG A 267 2.07 1.36 8.08
N ASP A 268 1.02 0.88 8.73
CA ASP A 268 0.56 -0.50 8.58
C ASP A 268 0.06 -0.79 7.16
N LEU A 269 -0.62 0.18 6.53
CA LEU A 269 -1.03 0.07 5.12
C LEU A 269 0.19 -0.01 4.17
N VAL A 270 1.27 0.71 4.47
CA VAL A 270 2.52 0.61 3.70
C VAL A 270 3.22 -0.72 3.95
N TYR A 271 3.30 -1.18 5.19
CA TYR A 271 3.86 -2.50 5.53
C TYR A 271 3.12 -3.65 4.85
N LYS A 272 1.80 -3.54 4.67
CA LYS A 272 1.02 -4.52 3.92
C LYS A 272 1.57 -4.73 2.52
N GLU A 273 1.84 -3.64 1.80
CA GLU A 273 2.44 -3.69 0.47
C GLU A 273 3.89 -4.20 0.52
N SER A 274 4.73 -3.61 1.37
CA SER A 274 6.16 -3.95 1.45
C SER A 274 6.43 -5.39 1.89
N ILE A 275 5.53 -6.01 2.64
CA ILE A 275 5.72 -7.38 3.14
C ILE A 275 5.00 -8.40 2.25
N PHE A 276 3.74 -8.16 1.90
CA PHE A 276 2.85 -9.15 1.28
C PHE A 276 2.53 -8.86 -0.19
N GLY A 277 2.75 -7.64 -0.66
CA GLY A 277 2.54 -7.22 -2.04
C GLY A 277 3.56 -7.83 -3.00
N LEU A 278 3.67 -7.20 -4.18
CA LEU A 278 4.67 -7.54 -5.17
C LEU A 278 4.87 -6.35 -6.10
N THR A 279 6.06 -5.77 -6.12
CA THR A 279 6.45 -4.78 -7.14
C THR A 279 6.41 -5.45 -8.52
N GLN A 280 5.42 -5.11 -9.34
CA GLN A 280 5.22 -5.74 -10.65
C GLN A 280 4.47 -4.84 -11.63
N HIS A 281 4.73 -5.06 -12.92
CA HIS A 281 4.06 -4.38 -14.03
C HIS A 281 3.82 -5.36 -15.20
N SER A 282 2.70 -5.23 -15.91
CA SER A 282 2.47 -6.05 -17.09
C SER A 282 3.46 -5.71 -18.20
N VAL A 283 3.78 -6.74 -19.00
CA VAL A 283 4.64 -6.59 -20.19
C VAL A 283 4.00 -5.62 -21.19
N TRP A 284 2.67 -5.69 -21.35
CA TRP A 284 1.93 -4.79 -22.23
C TRP A 284 2.10 -3.33 -21.83
N PHE A 285 1.86 -3.01 -20.55
CA PHE A 285 1.95 -1.64 -20.07
C PHE A 285 3.38 -1.09 -20.20
N THR A 286 4.37 -1.88 -19.77
CA THR A 286 5.78 -1.51 -19.85
C THR A 286 6.18 -1.21 -21.30
N ARG A 287 5.86 -2.13 -22.21
CA ARG A 287 6.21 -1.98 -23.63
C ARG A 287 5.58 -0.72 -24.22
N MET A 288 4.27 -0.57 -24.01
CA MET A 288 3.47 0.56 -24.48
C MET A 288 4.07 1.91 -24.04
N PHE A 289 4.44 2.04 -22.77
CA PHE A 289 5.01 3.29 -22.28
C PHE A 289 6.49 3.49 -22.67
N CYS A 290 7.31 2.44 -22.65
CA CYS A 290 8.71 2.54 -23.07
C CYS A 290 8.84 2.93 -24.54
N GLU A 291 8.02 2.35 -25.43
CA GLU A 291 7.98 2.71 -26.85
C GLU A 291 7.64 4.20 -27.03
N ARG A 292 6.66 4.74 -26.27
CA ARG A 292 6.35 6.18 -26.33
C ARG A 292 7.51 7.06 -25.87
N VAL A 293 8.20 6.67 -24.80
CA VAL A 293 9.39 7.39 -24.31
C VAL A 293 10.49 7.35 -25.37
N LEU A 294 10.77 6.20 -25.97
CA LEU A 294 11.76 6.07 -27.04
C LEU A 294 11.41 6.98 -28.23
N MET A 295 10.16 6.97 -28.69
CA MET A 295 9.69 7.89 -29.74
C MET A 295 9.94 9.36 -29.37
N TYR A 296 9.62 9.77 -28.13
CA TYR A 296 9.90 11.12 -27.66
C TYR A 296 11.41 11.45 -27.71
N MET A 297 12.28 10.50 -27.35
CA MET A 297 13.73 10.70 -27.44
C MET A 297 14.19 10.89 -28.89
N HIS A 298 13.62 10.14 -29.84
CA HIS A 298 13.88 10.31 -31.27
C HIS A 298 13.42 11.68 -31.76
N ASP A 299 12.19 12.08 -31.45
CA ASP A 299 11.60 13.34 -31.91
C ASP A 299 12.33 14.57 -31.38
N THR A 300 12.92 14.46 -30.19
CA THR A 300 13.73 15.52 -29.57
C THR A 300 15.20 15.51 -30.00
N GLY A 301 15.58 14.62 -30.93
CA GLY A 301 16.94 14.53 -31.47
C GLY A 301 17.98 14.11 -30.43
N ARG A 302 17.55 13.41 -29.36
CA ARG A 302 18.46 12.91 -28.33
C ARG A 302 19.30 11.77 -28.90
N VAL A 303 20.51 11.62 -28.36
CA VAL A 303 21.42 10.53 -28.72
C VAL A 303 22.05 9.95 -27.47
N LEU A 304 22.23 8.63 -27.47
CA LEU A 304 22.89 7.94 -26.36
C LEU A 304 24.40 7.99 -26.53
N GLY A 305 25.10 8.46 -25.50
CA GLY A 305 26.57 8.48 -25.44
C GLY A 305 27.23 7.12 -25.21
N ASN A 306 26.44 6.07 -24.93
CA ASN A 306 26.94 4.75 -24.53
C ASN A 306 27.25 3.82 -25.73
N GLY A 307 27.24 4.34 -26.96
CA GLY A 307 27.69 3.62 -28.16
C GLY A 307 26.62 2.79 -28.89
N TYR A 308 25.43 2.64 -28.31
CA TYR A 308 24.24 2.05 -28.95
C TYR A 308 23.15 3.09 -29.19
N THR A 309 22.21 2.80 -30.10
CA THR A 309 21.06 3.68 -30.42
C THR A 309 19.81 3.35 -29.61
N PHE A 310 18.82 4.25 -29.62
CA PHE A 310 17.49 3.96 -29.08
C PHE A 310 16.80 2.81 -29.82
N ASP A 311 16.97 2.67 -31.13
CA ASP A 311 16.46 1.52 -31.89
C ASP A 311 17.12 0.20 -31.43
N GLU A 312 18.43 0.22 -31.14
CA GLU A 312 19.13 -0.94 -30.61
C GLU A 312 18.64 -1.33 -29.22
N TYR A 313 18.37 -0.34 -28.36
CA TYR A 313 17.74 -0.54 -27.06
C TYR A 313 16.35 -1.18 -27.20
N GLU A 314 15.52 -0.63 -28.10
CA GLU A 314 14.17 -1.13 -28.37
C GLU A 314 14.18 -2.57 -28.89
N ARG A 315 15.10 -2.90 -29.81
CA ARG A 315 15.25 -4.27 -30.33
C ARG A 315 15.57 -5.27 -29.23
N LEU A 316 16.50 -4.93 -28.33
CA LEU A 316 16.83 -5.81 -27.20
C LEU A 316 15.64 -5.94 -26.24
N MET A 317 14.99 -4.82 -25.90
CA MET A 317 13.80 -4.80 -25.04
C MET A 317 12.71 -5.72 -25.59
N ASN A 318 12.34 -5.53 -26.85
CA ASN A 318 11.27 -6.30 -27.50
C ASN A 318 11.62 -7.79 -27.60
N TYR A 319 12.87 -8.14 -27.91
CA TYR A 319 13.32 -9.53 -27.87
C TYR A 319 13.20 -10.13 -26.47
N VAL A 320 13.74 -9.47 -25.45
CA VAL A 320 13.72 -9.98 -24.07
C VAL A 320 12.29 -10.12 -23.55
N LEU A 321 11.44 -9.11 -23.74
CA LEU A 321 10.03 -9.16 -23.32
C LEU A 321 9.25 -10.26 -24.05
N SER A 322 9.64 -10.65 -25.27
CA SER A 322 9.02 -11.75 -26.01
C SER A 322 9.40 -13.15 -25.51
N VAL A 323 10.56 -13.30 -24.86
CA VAL A 323 11.06 -14.59 -24.36
C VAL A 323 10.98 -14.72 -22.83
N ALA A 324 10.73 -13.63 -22.11
CA ALA A 324 10.58 -13.64 -20.67
C ALA A 324 9.37 -14.48 -20.25
N ASP A 325 9.50 -15.16 -19.11
CA ASP A 325 8.48 -16.05 -18.55
C ASP A 325 7.92 -15.42 -17.27
N ALA A 326 6.63 -15.57 -17.01
CA ALA A 326 6.01 -14.97 -15.82
C ALA A 326 6.55 -15.56 -14.50
N LEU A 327 6.97 -16.82 -14.50
CA LEU A 327 7.30 -17.59 -13.30
C LEU A 327 8.80 -17.71 -13.03
N LYS A 328 9.64 -17.68 -14.08
CA LYS A 328 11.07 -18.04 -13.95
C LYS A 328 12.00 -17.07 -14.67
N CYS A 329 13.24 -17.01 -14.18
CA CYS A 329 14.31 -16.36 -14.92
C CYS A 329 14.66 -17.17 -16.18
N VAL A 330 14.79 -16.50 -17.32
CA VAL A 330 15.07 -17.13 -18.62
C VAL A 330 16.50 -16.80 -19.04
N GLU A 331 17.31 -17.82 -19.31
CA GLU A 331 18.69 -17.64 -19.80
C GLU A 331 18.67 -17.07 -21.23
N LEU A 332 19.33 -15.92 -21.43
CA LEU A 332 19.51 -15.33 -22.74
C LEU A 332 20.74 -15.93 -23.40
N ARG A 333 20.52 -16.70 -24.48
CA ARG A 333 21.62 -17.38 -25.18
C ARG A 333 22.35 -16.41 -26.11
N LYS A 334 23.68 -16.53 -26.15
CA LYS A 334 24.57 -15.63 -26.90
C LYS A 334 24.32 -15.66 -28.42
N ASP A 335 24.02 -16.83 -28.98
CA ASP A 335 23.66 -17.00 -30.38
C ASP A 335 22.43 -16.15 -30.75
N LYS A 336 21.40 -16.18 -29.90
CA LYS A 336 20.18 -15.38 -30.10
C LYS A 336 20.37 -13.88 -29.91
N LEU A 337 21.24 -13.49 -28.98
CA LEU A 337 21.61 -12.08 -28.80
C LEU A 337 22.37 -11.54 -30.03
N ASN A 338 23.23 -12.36 -30.65
CA ASN A 338 23.96 -11.96 -31.86
C ASN A 338 23.02 -11.77 -33.08
N GLU A 339 21.89 -12.49 -33.15
CA GLU A 339 20.88 -12.34 -34.20
C GLU A 339 20.21 -10.95 -34.20
N LEU A 340 20.36 -10.16 -33.12
CA LEU A 340 19.79 -8.80 -33.03
C LEU A 340 20.62 -7.73 -33.75
N GLU A 341 21.83 -8.08 -34.20
CA GLU A 341 22.73 -7.19 -34.94
C GLU A 341 23.01 -5.85 -34.22
N ILE A 342 23.07 -5.88 -32.89
CA ILE A 342 23.38 -4.70 -32.05
C ILE A 342 24.89 -4.49 -32.00
N LYS A 343 25.35 -3.32 -32.44
CA LYS A 343 26.78 -3.02 -32.65
C LYS A 343 27.60 -3.10 -31.36
N THR A 344 27.06 -2.56 -30.26
CA THR A 344 27.71 -2.55 -28.93
C THR A 344 26.86 -3.28 -27.91
N ILE A 345 26.50 -4.53 -28.22
CA ILE A 345 25.62 -5.34 -27.38
C ILE A 345 26.15 -5.53 -25.96
N ASP A 346 27.45 -5.70 -25.78
CA ASP A 346 28.06 -5.89 -24.46
C ASP A 346 27.85 -4.66 -23.56
N GLN A 347 28.01 -3.45 -24.11
CA GLN A 347 27.79 -2.21 -23.38
C GLN A 347 26.30 -2.03 -23.02
N LEU A 348 25.39 -2.31 -23.95
CA LEU A 348 23.96 -2.28 -23.68
C LEU A 348 23.57 -3.28 -22.59
N LEU A 349 24.10 -4.51 -22.64
CA LEU A 349 23.86 -5.53 -21.63
C LEU A 349 24.40 -5.13 -20.25
N ASP A 350 25.56 -4.48 -20.16
CA ASP A 350 26.08 -3.97 -18.89
C ASP A 350 25.22 -2.82 -18.33
N ASP A 351 24.61 -2.00 -19.20
CA ASP A 351 23.66 -0.96 -18.78
C ASP A 351 22.34 -1.56 -18.28
N VAL A 352 21.80 -2.60 -18.92
CA VAL A 352 20.50 -3.21 -18.58
C VAL A 352 20.57 -4.43 -17.65
N ALA A 353 21.76 -4.89 -17.26
CA ALA A 353 21.93 -6.00 -16.32
C ALA A 353 22.49 -5.56 -14.96
N THR A 354 21.98 -6.17 -13.89
CA THR A 354 22.54 -6.07 -12.54
C THR A 354 23.38 -7.31 -12.23
N GLY A 355 24.58 -7.12 -11.70
CA GLY A 355 25.41 -8.22 -11.19
C GLY A 355 24.81 -8.85 -9.93
N ASP A 356 25.03 -10.14 -9.73
CA ASP A 356 24.53 -10.86 -8.55
C ASP A 356 25.16 -10.41 -7.22
N ASP A 357 26.32 -9.75 -7.26
CA ASP A 357 26.97 -9.09 -6.13
C ASP A 357 26.31 -7.76 -5.72
N VAL A 358 25.53 -7.17 -6.62
CA VAL A 358 24.84 -5.88 -6.42
C VAL A 358 23.34 -6.07 -6.19
N LEU A 359 22.73 -7.08 -6.83
CA LEU A 359 21.29 -7.32 -6.78
C LEU A 359 20.81 -7.54 -5.34
N ASN A 360 19.95 -6.64 -4.86
CA ASN A 360 19.41 -6.62 -3.50
C ASN A 360 20.48 -6.83 -2.40
N ASN A 361 21.70 -6.34 -2.64
CA ASN A 361 22.81 -6.62 -1.74
C ASN A 361 22.53 -6.06 -0.32
N GLY A 362 22.63 -6.95 0.67
CA GLY A 362 22.37 -6.64 2.08
C GLY A 362 20.88 -6.63 2.48
N PHE A 363 19.96 -6.98 1.59
CA PHE A 363 18.54 -7.17 1.93
C PHE A 363 18.37 -8.40 2.84
N ARG A 364 17.96 -8.19 4.10
CA ARG A 364 17.76 -9.25 5.11
C ARG A 364 16.37 -9.21 5.71
N THR A 365 15.80 -8.02 5.91
CA THR A 365 14.50 -7.81 6.56
C THR A 365 13.42 -7.42 5.54
N PRO A 366 12.13 -7.66 5.84
CA PRO A 366 11.04 -7.21 4.98
C PRO A 366 10.96 -5.69 4.78
N LEU A 367 11.65 -4.90 5.60
CA LEU A 367 11.62 -3.44 5.57
C LEU A 367 12.94 -2.84 5.04
N ASP A 368 13.86 -3.66 4.51
CA ASP A 368 15.13 -3.20 3.91
C ASP A 368 14.92 -2.63 2.48
N GLU A 369 13.84 -1.88 2.26
CA GLU A 369 13.42 -1.38 0.95
C GLU A 369 14.46 -0.44 0.31
N GLU A 370 15.31 0.22 1.12
CA GLU A 370 16.46 0.98 0.60
C GLU A 370 17.53 0.11 -0.09
N LYS A 371 17.56 -1.20 0.21
CA LYS A 371 18.44 -2.19 -0.42
C LYS A 371 17.82 -2.83 -1.66
N GLU A 372 16.52 -2.71 -1.85
CA GLU A 372 15.84 -3.23 -3.04
C GLU A 372 16.26 -2.46 -4.30
N ASN A 373 16.79 -3.19 -5.28
CA ASN A 373 17.14 -2.65 -6.59
C ASN A 373 16.71 -3.55 -7.76
N ALA A 374 15.95 -4.61 -7.48
CA ALA A 374 15.48 -5.57 -8.47
C ALA A 374 14.74 -4.92 -9.65
N ALA A 375 13.83 -3.98 -9.37
CA ALA A 375 13.06 -3.31 -10.42
C ALA A 375 13.85 -2.26 -11.24
N ASN A 376 15.10 -1.95 -10.90
CA ASN A 376 15.86 -0.89 -11.57
C ASN A 376 16.40 -1.30 -12.95
N LYS A 377 16.64 -2.59 -13.15
CA LYS A 377 17.20 -3.15 -14.39
C LYS A 377 16.49 -4.44 -14.75
N PRO A 378 16.24 -4.74 -16.02
CA PRO A 378 15.43 -5.90 -16.42
C PRO A 378 16.18 -7.24 -16.41
N LEU A 379 17.52 -7.21 -16.46
CA LEU A 379 18.36 -8.40 -16.59
C LEU A 379 19.25 -8.63 -15.35
N ILE A 380 19.67 -9.88 -15.16
CA ILE A 380 20.60 -10.30 -14.11
C ILE A 380 21.80 -10.99 -14.75
N LYS A 381 23.01 -10.62 -14.33
CA LYS A 381 24.27 -11.28 -14.70
C LYS A 381 24.75 -12.12 -13.52
N THR A 382 24.76 -13.44 -13.67
CA THR A 382 25.18 -14.38 -12.63
C THR A 382 25.87 -15.59 -13.23
N ASN A 383 26.94 -16.07 -12.58
CA ASN A 383 27.70 -17.26 -13.01
C ASN A 383 28.14 -17.19 -14.49
N GLY A 384 28.54 -16.00 -14.97
CA GLY A 384 28.98 -15.78 -16.34
C GLY A 384 27.87 -15.81 -17.40
N LYS A 385 26.60 -15.84 -16.98
CA LYS A 385 25.42 -15.91 -17.84
C LYS A 385 24.50 -14.73 -17.59
N ILE A 386 23.62 -14.46 -18.55
CA ILE A 386 22.63 -13.38 -18.49
C ILE A 386 21.23 -14.00 -18.46
N TYR A 387 20.41 -13.52 -17.55
CA TYR A 387 19.04 -13.97 -17.36
C TYR A 387 18.08 -12.78 -17.47
N ALA A 388 17.00 -12.97 -18.21
CA ALA A 388 15.82 -12.15 -18.04
C ALA A 388 15.15 -12.52 -16.71
N MET A 389 14.74 -11.52 -15.93
CA MET A 389 13.91 -11.75 -14.75
C MET A 389 12.52 -12.26 -15.13
N PRO A 390 11.74 -12.80 -14.16
CA PRO A 390 10.33 -13.07 -14.39
C PRO A 390 9.64 -11.83 -14.95
N ALA A 391 8.84 -12.01 -16.00
CA ALA A 391 8.44 -10.94 -16.89
C ALA A 391 7.78 -9.76 -16.16
N THR A 392 6.93 -10.04 -15.17
CA THR A 392 6.19 -9.00 -14.43
C THR A 392 7.02 -8.27 -13.39
N ILE A 393 8.11 -8.87 -12.91
CA ILE A 393 9.02 -8.27 -11.93
C ILE A 393 10.05 -7.40 -12.66
N GLY A 394 10.56 -7.89 -13.79
CA GLY A 394 11.68 -7.26 -14.49
C GLY A 394 11.28 -6.25 -15.57
N SER A 395 10.04 -6.27 -16.07
CA SER A 395 9.59 -5.45 -17.20
C SER A 395 9.89 -3.97 -16.98
N TRP A 396 9.47 -3.41 -15.85
CA TRP A 396 9.65 -1.99 -15.54
C TRP A 396 11.12 -1.52 -15.51
N GLY A 397 12.06 -2.44 -15.30
CA GLY A 397 13.49 -2.14 -15.37
C GLY A 397 13.92 -1.55 -16.71
N TRP A 398 13.21 -1.84 -17.81
CA TRP A 398 13.46 -1.21 -19.11
C TRP A 398 13.20 0.30 -19.08
N PHE A 399 12.17 0.76 -18.39
CA PHE A 399 11.91 2.18 -18.24
C PHE A 399 12.94 2.84 -17.32
N GLU A 400 13.19 2.24 -16.15
CA GLU A 400 14.13 2.78 -15.16
C GLU A 400 15.56 2.88 -15.69
N THR A 401 16.01 1.86 -16.44
CA THR A 401 17.34 1.88 -17.07
C THR A 401 17.42 2.96 -18.14
N LEU A 402 16.43 3.06 -19.01
CA LEU A 402 16.38 4.08 -20.07
C LEU A 402 16.49 5.48 -19.48
N LEU A 403 15.67 5.79 -18.47
CA LEU A 403 15.73 7.09 -17.79
C LEU A 403 17.07 7.31 -17.09
N THR A 404 17.64 6.28 -16.47
CA THR A 404 18.93 6.40 -15.77
C THR A 404 20.07 6.71 -16.74
N VAL A 405 20.12 6.05 -17.90
CA VAL A 405 21.13 6.29 -18.93
C VAL A 405 21.02 7.72 -19.45
N VAL A 406 19.81 8.16 -19.80
CA VAL A 406 19.56 9.52 -20.30
C VAL A 406 19.88 10.57 -19.24
N ARG A 407 19.40 10.39 -18.01
CA ARG A 407 19.66 11.31 -16.88
C ARG A 407 21.16 11.45 -16.60
N ASN A 408 21.93 10.36 -16.67
CA ASN A 408 23.38 10.41 -16.43
C ASN A 408 24.13 11.20 -17.50
N GLN A 409 23.65 11.20 -18.74
CA GLN A 409 24.23 11.99 -19.83
C GLN A 409 23.89 13.48 -19.73
N GLU A 410 22.73 13.81 -19.14
CA GLU A 410 22.25 15.18 -18.97
C GLU A 410 22.74 15.90 -17.72
N LYS A 411 23.45 15.22 -16.79
CA LYS A 411 23.86 15.81 -15.50
C LYS A 411 24.58 17.16 -15.64
N ASP A 412 25.31 17.36 -16.73
CA ASP A 412 26.06 18.58 -17.00
C ASP A 412 25.31 19.59 -17.90
N ASP A 413 24.18 19.19 -18.50
CA ASP A 413 23.34 20.02 -19.36
C ASP A 413 22.12 20.55 -18.58
N LYS A 414 22.29 21.73 -17.95
CA LYS A 414 21.23 22.39 -17.17
C LYS A 414 19.97 22.76 -17.98
N GLN A 415 19.99 22.65 -19.30
CA GLN A 415 18.83 22.95 -20.14
C GLN A 415 17.91 21.75 -20.33
N LYS A 416 18.37 20.53 -20.03
CA LYS A 416 17.61 19.30 -20.19
C LYS A 416 17.30 18.70 -18.83
N ASP A 417 16.04 18.36 -18.64
CA ASP A 417 15.56 17.71 -17.42
C ASP A 417 14.56 16.65 -17.82
N ILE A 418 15.08 15.47 -18.15
CA ILE A 418 14.25 14.33 -18.53
C ILE A 418 13.20 14.00 -17.47
N ASP A 419 13.49 14.26 -16.19
CA ASP A 419 12.54 13.96 -15.12
C ASP A 419 11.30 14.85 -15.19
N LYS A 420 11.47 16.12 -15.53
CA LYS A 420 10.36 17.06 -15.76
C LYS A 420 9.63 16.76 -17.08
N GLU A 421 10.38 16.42 -18.13
CA GLU A 421 9.82 16.13 -19.46
C GLU A 421 8.94 14.86 -19.45
N VAL A 422 9.38 13.80 -18.78
CA VAL A 422 8.61 12.56 -18.65
C VAL A 422 7.31 12.77 -17.88
N GLY A 423 7.30 13.68 -16.90
CA GLY A 423 6.06 14.07 -16.20
C GLY A 423 5.01 14.57 -17.19
N LYS A 424 5.38 15.52 -18.05
CA LYS A 424 4.51 16.04 -19.11
C LYS A 424 4.16 15.00 -20.16
N LEU A 425 5.09 14.11 -20.48
CA LEU A 425 4.87 13.05 -21.45
C LEU A 425 3.75 12.10 -21.01
N ILE A 426 3.62 11.81 -19.72
CA ILE A 426 2.51 10.99 -19.19
C ILE A 426 1.17 11.65 -19.51
N GLU A 427 1.04 12.95 -19.26
CA GLU A 427 -0.18 13.71 -19.51
C GLU A 427 -0.54 13.71 -21.00
N TYR A 428 0.42 14.04 -21.86
CA TYR A 428 0.22 14.01 -23.32
C TYR A 428 -0.14 12.62 -23.82
N TYR A 429 0.47 11.58 -23.25
CA TYR A 429 0.24 10.23 -23.71
C TYR A 429 -1.13 9.69 -23.31
N ILE A 430 -1.67 10.09 -22.14
CA ILE A 430 -3.05 9.80 -21.78
C ILE A 430 -3.99 10.42 -22.83
N ASN A 431 -3.78 11.69 -23.19
CA ASN A 431 -4.58 12.39 -24.18
C ASN A 431 -4.54 11.70 -25.55
N GLU A 432 -3.34 11.33 -26.03
CA GLU A 432 -3.16 10.55 -27.27
C GLU A 432 -3.95 9.23 -27.22
N LYS A 433 -3.93 8.51 -26.10
CA LYS A 433 -4.67 7.25 -25.94
C LYS A 433 -6.17 7.42 -25.88
N LEU A 434 -6.66 8.53 -25.34
CA LEU A 434 -8.08 8.88 -25.39
C LEU A 434 -8.51 9.23 -26.83
N ASP A 435 -7.70 10.00 -27.56
CA ASP A 435 -7.95 10.36 -28.96
C ASP A 435 -7.98 9.14 -29.88
N GLU A 436 -7.04 8.20 -29.73
CA GLU A 436 -7.03 6.92 -30.46
C GLU A 436 -8.33 6.11 -30.26
N LYS A 437 -9.00 6.31 -29.12
CA LYS A 437 -10.27 5.66 -28.76
C LYS A 437 -11.50 6.49 -29.09
N GLY A 438 -11.33 7.70 -29.65
CA GLY A 438 -12.42 8.64 -29.89
C GLY A 438 -13.08 9.16 -28.61
N ILE A 439 -12.37 9.12 -27.49
CA ILE A 439 -12.85 9.65 -26.21
C ILE A 439 -12.49 11.13 -26.16
N THR A 440 -13.51 11.98 -26.17
CA THR A 440 -13.32 13.43 -26.15
C THR A 440 -12.93 13.89 -24.75
N HIS A 441 -12.03 14.86 -24.68
CA HIS A 441 -11.50 15.37 -23.44
C HIS A 441 -11.12 16.85 -23.57
N CYS A 442 -10.93 17.52 -22.44
CA CYS A 442 -10.42 18.89 -22.38
C CYS A 442 -9.48 19.06 -21.18
N CYS A 443 -8.65 20.09 -21.22
CA CYS A 443 -7.67 20.45 -20.19
C CYS A 443 -7.41 21.95 -20.28
N GLY A 444 -6.84 22.55 -19.24
CA GLY A 444 -6.39 23.94 -19.32
C GLY A 444 -6.46 24.73 -18.02
N ASP A 445 -6.05 25.99 -18.13
CA ASP A 445 -6.11 26.98 -17.04
C ASP A 445 -7.53 27.52 -16.85
N TYR A 446 -7.88 27.83 -15.61
CA TYR A 446 -9.14 28.50 -15.30
C TYR A 446 -9.10 29.95 -15.76
N ILE A 447 -10.21 30.43 -16.30
CA ILE A 447 -10.38 31.84 -16.60
C ILE A 447 -10.63 32.62 -15.28
N PRO A 448 -10.01 33.80 -15.09
CA PRO A 448 -10.24 34.65 -13.93
C PRO A 448 -11.73 34.85 -13.60
N PRO A 449 -12.11 34.92 -12.31
CA PRO A 449 -11.25 35.27 -11.17
C PRO A 449 -10.63 34.07 -10.43
N ALA A 450 -10.94 32.84 -10.82
CA ALA A 450 -10.32 31.66 -10.22
C ALA A 450 -8.93 31.43 -10.82
N GLU A 451 -7.94 31.14 -9.98
CA GLU A 451 -6.63 30.65 -10.43
C GLU A 451 -6.62 29.12 -10.46
N GLY A 452 -5.72 28.48 -11.20
CA GLY A 452 -5.55 27.01 -11.20
C GLY A 452 -5.77 26.39 -12.58
N GLU A 453 -5.56 25.09 -12.65
CA GLU A 453 -5.62 24.30 -13.88
C GLU A 453 -6.42 23.01 -13.65
N ALA A 454 -6.86 22.39 -14.73
CA ALA A 454 -7.33 21.01 -14.73
C ALA A 454 -6.50 20.21 -15.75
N ASP A 455 -5.78 19.21 -15.26
CA ASP A 455 -4.89 18.39 -16.09
C ASP A 455 -5.66 17.66 -17.20
N LEU A 456 -6.82 17.09 -16.85
CA LEU A 456 -7.67 16.36 -17.78
C LEU A 456 -9.11 16.26 -17.27
N VAL A 457 -10.07 16.57 -18.14
CA VAL A 457 -11.50 16.48 -17.89
C VAL A 457 -12.16 15.69 -19.02
N VAL A 458 -12.95 14.67 -18.65
CA VAL A 458 -13.76 13.88 -19.59
C VAL A 458 -15.22 13.97 -19.19
N GLU A 459 -16.04 14.43 -20.13
CA GLU A 459 -17.48 14.60 -19.93
C GLU A 459 -18.25 13.40 -20.49
N SER A 460 -19.02 12.71 -19.63
CA SER A 460 -19.98 11.71 -20.06
C SER A 460 -21.41 12.21 -19.90
N THR A 461 -22.37 11.41 -20.33
CA THR A 461 -23.80 11.71 -20.17
C THR A 461 -24.25 11.69 -18.71
N LYS A 462 -23.58 10.92 -17.85
CA LYS A 462 -23.98 10.69 -16.44
C LYS A 462 -23.05 11.31 -15.41
N GLY A 463 -21.85 11.73 -15.80
CA GLY A 463 -20.83 12.21 -14.87
C GLY A 463 -19.73 13.01 -15.57
N ILE A 464 -18.90 13.66 -14.75
CA ILE A 464 -17.70 14.38 -15.18
C ILE A 464 -16.52 13.71 -14.48
N MET A 465 -15.50 13.32 -15.23
CA MET A 465 -14.28 12.73 -14.67
C MET A 465 -13.20 13.79 -14.65
N LEU A 466 -12.74 14.15 -13.46
CA LEU A 466 -11.67 15.12 -13.20
C LEU A 466 -10.41 14.35 -12.84
N PHE A 467 -9.40 14.39 -13.70
CA PHE A 467 -8.13 13.71 -13.48
C PHE A 467 -7.08 14.72 -13.06
N GLU A 468 -6.22 14.29 -12.14
CA GLU A 468 -5.01 15.01 -11.73
C GLU A 468 -3.86 14.01 -11.65
N MET A 469 -2.77 14.31 -12.36
CA MET A 469 -1.65 13.41 -12.55
C MET A 469 -0.46 13.81 -11.66
N LYS A 470 0.14 12.83 -10.96
CA LYS A 470 1.36 13.03 -10.17
C LYS A 470 2.41 11.98 -10.50
N LYS A 471 3.61 12.45 -10.83
CA LYS A 471 4.77 11.55 -10.99
C LYS A 471 5.19 10.87 -9.66
N LYS A 472 4.84 11.46 -8.51
CA LYS A 472 5.34 11.04 -7.21
C LYS A 472 4.85 9.63 -6.82
N SER A 473 5.77 8.79 -6.37
CA SER A 473 5.53 7.44 -5.83
C SER A 473 6.03 7.33 -4.39
N LEU A 474 5.64 6.29 -3.66
CA LEU A 474 6.21 6.00 -2.33
C LEU A 474 7.73 5.86 -2.42
N THR A 475 8.44 6.64 -1.63
CA THR A 475 9.90 6.52 -1.53
C THR A 475 10.29 5.22 -0.82
N ARG A 476 11.50 4.70 -1.10
CA ARG A 476 12.05 3.52 -0.39
C ARG A 476 12.09 3.72 1.13
N LYS A 477 12.33 4.95 1.59
CA LYS A 477 12.26 5.32 3.01
C LYS A 477 10.84 5.18 3.58
N ALA A 478 9.83 5.65 2.86
CA ALA A 478 8.44 5.46 3.24
C ALA A 478 8.08 3.97 3.32
N LYS A 479 8.45 3.18 2.29
CA LYS A 479 8.26 1.72 2.26
C LYS A 479 8.97 0.99 3.42
N SER A 480 10.11 1.53 3.89
CA SER A 480 10.85 1.02 5.07
C SER A 480 10.16 1.35 6.40
N GLY A 481 9.07 2.13 6.41
CA GLY A 481 8.33 2.49 7.62
C GLY A 481 8.64 3.88 8.19
N ASP A 482 9.39 4.73 7.49
CA ASP A 482 9.62 6.12 7.90
C ASP A 482 8.30 6.90 7.85
N THR A 483 7.74 7.17 9.02
CA THR A 483 6.41 7.76 9.17
C THR A 483 6.32 9.16 8.59
N PHE A 484 7.36 9.99 8.74
CA PHE A 484 7.39 11.32 8.13
C PHE A 484 7.39 11.23 6.61
N LYS A 485 8.19 10.33 6.04
CA LYS A 485 8.22 10.12 4.58
C LYS A 485 6.92 9.55 4.04
N ILE A 486 6.27 8.62 4.76
CA ILE A 486 4.93 8.12 4.40
C ILE A 486 3.94 9.29 4.30
N MET A 487 3.86 10.12 5.34
CA MET A 487 2.96 11.28 5.38
C MET A 487 3.28 12.28 4.25
N ALA A 488 4.56 12.60 4.05
CA ALA A 488 4.99 13.56 3.04
C ALA A 488 4.77 13.03 1.60
N ASP A 489 4.87 11.73 1.38
CA ASP A 489 4.60 11.10 0.10
C ASP A 489 3.10 11.09 -0.20
N LEU A 490 2.27 10.71 0.76
CA LEU A 490 0.80 10.75 0.65
C LEU A 490 0.28 12.18 0.44
N LEU A 491 0.83 13.15 1.17
CA LEU A 491 0.44 14.56 1.06
C LEU A 491 0.72 15.11 -0.35
N GLY A 492 1.88 14.78 -0.92
CA GLY A 492 2.31 15.24 -2.24
C GLY A 492 1.87 14.36 -3.41
N SER A 493 1.07 13.32 -3.16
CA SER A 493 0.41 12.52 -4.19
C SER A 493 -1.10 12.64 -4.05
N LEU A 494 -1.72 11.76 -3.25
CA LEU A 494 -3.17 11.66 -3.10
C LEU A 494 -3.82 12.96 -2.66
N ILE A 495 -3.33 13.58 -1.58
CA ILE A 495 -4.04 14.70 -0.94
C ILE A 495 -3.96 15.97 -1.78
N ASP A 496 -2.78 16.29 -2.31
CA ASP A 496 -2.58 17.38 -3.28
C ASP A 496 -3.50 17.19 -4.50
N SER A 497 -3.48 15.99 -5.10
CA SER A 497 -4.29 15.73 -6.28
C SER A 497 -5.79 15.83 -6.04
N GLN A 498 -6.28 15.24 -4.94
CA GLN A 498 -7.69 15.31 -4.58
C GLN A 498 -8.11 16.75 -4.30
N ALA A 499 -7.28 17.55 -3.61
CA ALA A 499 -7.58 18.95 -3.36
C ALA A 499 -7.70 19.76 -4.66
N GLN A 500 -6.88 19.49 -5.67
CA GLN A 500 -7.00 20.12 -7.00
C GLN A 500 -8.30 19.71 -7.70
N CYS A 501 -8.65 18.42 -7.71
CA CYS A 501 -9.93 17.98 -8.27
C CYS A 501 -11.13 18.59 -7.54
N PHE A 502 -11.11 18.64 -6.20
CA PHE A 502 -12.18 19.25 -5.40
C PHE A 502 -12.33 20.73 -5.69
N ARG A 503 -11.23 21.45 -5.95
CA ARG A 503 -11.28 22.84 -6.39
C ARG A 503 -12.10 22.98 -7.68
N THR A 504 -11.83 22.17 -8.70
CA THR A 504 -12.60 22.19 -9.95
C THR A 504 -14.06 21.79 -9.72
N SER A 505 -14.30 20.74 -8.94
CA SER A 505 -15.65 20.29 -8.55
C SER A 505 -16.45 21.40 -7.85
N HIS A 506 -15.84 22.11 -6.92
CA HIS A 506 -16.49 23.22 -6.21
C HIS A 506 -16.84 24.39 -7.13
N ILE A 507 -15.99 24.73 -8.11
CA ILE A 507 -16.31 25.74 -9.13
C ILE A 507 -17.54 25.29 -9.92
N LEU A 508 -17.55 24.05 -10.39
CA LEU A 508 -18.69 23.46 -11.10
C LEU A 508 -19.99 23.49 -10.26
N ILE A 509 -19.92 23.18 -8.97
CA ILE A 509 -21.08 23.21 -8.06
C ILE A 509 -21.57 24.63 -7.83
N LYS A 510 -20.65 25.58 -7.60
CA LYS A 510 -20.97 26.96 -7.23
C LYS A 510 -21.46 27.77 -8.43
N ASP A 511 -20.74 27.71 -9.55
CA ASP A 511 -20.94 28.57 -10.71
C ASP A 511 -21.72 27.85 -11.84
N GLY A 512 -21.97 26.55 -11.68
CA GLY A 512 -22.71 25.71 -12.63
C GLY A 512 -21.88 25.27 -13.84
N HIS A 513 -20.66 25.80 -14.00
CA HIS A 513 -19.74 25.50 -15.09
C HIS A 513 -18.30 25.85 -14.70
N VAL A 514 -17.34 25.39 -15.49
CA VAL A 514 -15.96 25.88 -15.50
C VAL A 514 -15.51 26.10 -16.94
N ASP A 515 -14.85 27.22 -17.20
CA ASP A 515 -14.23 27.51 -18.50
C ASP A 515 -12.73 27.22 -18.43
N LEU A 516 -12.25 26.43 -19.38
CA LEU A 516 -10.86 25.99 -19.49
C LEU A 516 -10.23 26.55 -20.76
N ASP A 517 -9.08 27.21 -20.63
CA ASP A 517 -8.23 27.66 -21.74
C ASP A 517 -7.09 26.66 -21.96
N ASP A 518 -7.05 26.04 -23.14
CA ASP A 518 -6.03 25.05 -23.49
C ASP A 518 -4.63 25.66 -23.77
N GLY A 519 -4.50 26.98 -23.63
CA GLY A 519 -3.27 27.73 -23.90
C GLY A 519 -2.96 27.87 -25.39
N LYS A 520 -3.80 27.31 -26.27
CA LYS A 520 -3.74 27.44 -27.73
C LYS A 520 -4.84 28.37 -28.25
N GLY A 521 -5.56 29.05 -27.35
CA GLY A 521 -6.63 29.98 -27.67
C GLY A 521 -7.99 29.31 -27.87
N ASN A 522 -8.13 28.03 -27.55
CA ASN A 522 -9.44 27.38 -27.51
C ASN A 522 -9.96 27.40 -26.07
N MET A 523 -11.19 27.90 -25.92
CA MET A 523 -11.91 27.84 -24.65
C MET A 523 -12.94 26.72 -24.71
N THR A 524 -12.92 25.84 -23.71
CA THR A 524 -13.91 24.79 -23.54
C THR A 524 -14.69 25.03 -22.26
N ARG A 525 -16.02 25.05 -22.34
CA ARG A 525 -16.90 25.14 -21.17
C ARG A 525 -17.34 23.74 -20.77
N VAL A 526 -17.09 23.38 -19.52
CA VAL A 526 -17.61 22.15 -18.89
C VAL A 526 -18.79 22.54 -18.01
N GLU A 527 -19.96 22.00 -18.31
CA GLU A 527 -21.22 22.34 -17.62
C GLU A 527 -21.53 21.36 -16.48
N LYS A 528 -21.99 21.79 -15.30
CA LYS A 528 -22.31 20.84 -14.21
C LYS A 528 -23.55 20.00 -14.51
N GLN A 529 -24.64 20.62 -14.98
CA GLN A 529 -25.90 19.96 -15.40
C GLN A 529 -26.40 18.82 -14.49
N ASN A 530 -26.28 18.96 -13.16
CA ASN A 530 -26.61 17.92 -12.18
C ASN A 530 -25.83 16.59 -12.33
N ARG A 531 -24.77 16.54 -13.16
CA ARG A 531 -23.84 15.41 -13.27
C ARG A 531 -22.95 15.35 -12.04
N THR A 532 -22.56 14.16 -11.61
CA THR A 532 -21.61 14.00 -10.50
C THR A 532 -20.17 14.11 -11.01
N ALA A 533 -19.31 14.79 -10.26
CA ALA A 533 -17.88 14.81 -10.51
C ALA A 533 -17.20 13.62 -9.81
N GLU A 534 -16.50 12.78 -10.57
CA GLU A 534 -15.54 11.81 -10.06
C GLU A 534 -14.16 12.48 -10.03
N CYS A 535 -13.46 12.42 -8.89
CA CYS A 535 -12.15 13.03 -8.68
C CYS A 535 -11.06 11.93 -8.68
N ILE A 536 -10.30 11.83 -9.76
CA ILE A 536 -9.35 10.76 -10.02
C ILE A 536 -7.91 11.26 -9.90
N SER A 537 -7.23 10.85 -8.83
CA SER A 537 -5.78 11.02 -8.71
C SER A 537 -5.08 9.87 -9.42
N VAL A 538 -4.10 10.18 -10.27
CA VAL A 538 -3.32 9.18 -11.01
C VAL A 538 -1.85 9.33 -10.66
N CYS A 539 -1.21 8.27 -10.18
CA CYS A 539 0.22 8.26 -9.90
C CYS A 539 1.01 7.31 -10.80
N LEU A 540 2.29 7.58 -11.01
CA LEU A 540 3.12 6.73 -11.87
C LEU A 540 3.31 5.30 -11.30
N GLY A 541 3.61 5.19 -10.00
CA GLY A 541 3.84 3.91 -9.32
C GLY A 541 2.70 3.54 -8.37
N ALA A 542 2.58 2.25 -8.06
CA ALA A 542 1.57 1.74 -7.14
C ALA A 542 1.84 2.15 -5.67
N PHE A 543 0.76 2.41 -4.93
CA PHE A 543 0.74 2.69 -3.50
C PHE A 543 0.11 1.54 -2.68
N GLY A 544 -0.18 0.41 -3.33
CA GLY A 544 -0.72 -0.78 -2.68
C GLY A 544 -2.09 -0.50 -2.04
N PRO A 545 -2.33 -0.93 -0.78
CA PRO A 545 -3.61 -0.71 -0.10
C PRO A 545 -4.06 0.74 0.01
N LEU A 546 -3.15 1.72 -0.05
CA LEU A 546 -3.53 3.14 -0.02
C LEU A 546 -4.35 3.57 -1.26
N GLN A 547 -4.35 2.78 -2.33
CA GLN A 547 -5.19 2.97 -3.52
C GLN A 547 -6.56 2.27 -3.43
N ASP A 548 -6.81 1.52 -2.36
CA ASP A 548 -8.11 0.90 -2.17
C ASP A 548 -9.19 1.96 -1.95
N ARG A 549 -10.27 1.84 -2.72
CA ARG A 549 -11.36 2.82 -2.75
C ARG A 549 -12.02 3.04 -1.39
N MET A 550 -12.17 2.00 -0.57
CA MET A 550 -12.75 2.15 0.76
C MET A 550 -11.78 2.82 1.72
N LEU A 551 -10.48 2.53 1.59
CA LEU A 551 -9.45 3.15 2.42
C LEU A 551 -9.20 4.62 2.08
N ILE A 552 -9.31 5.03 0.82
CA ILE A 552 -9.15 6.45 0.42
C ILE A 552 -10.05 7.37 1.24
N LYS A 553 -11.32 7.00 1.43
CA LYS A 553 -12.25 7.78 2.27
C LYS A 553 -11.75 7.86 3.71
N CYS A 554 -11.38 6.73 4.31
CA CYS A 554 -10.87 6.69 5.68
C CYS A 554 -9.59 7.52 5.83
N ILE A 555 -8.68 7.45 4.86
CA ILE A 555 -7.45 8.23 4.82
C ILE A 555 -7.77 9.73 4.82
N MET A 556 -8.65 10.21 3.93
CA MET A 556 -9.01 11.62 3.88
C MET A 556 -9.77 12.10 5.12
N ASP A 557 -10.66 11.27 5.68
CA ASP A 557 -11.34 11.57 6.95
C ASP A 557 -10.34 11.69 8.11
N GLU A 558 -9.36 10.79 8.19
CA GLU A 558 -8.30 10.85 9.21
C GLU A 558 -7.42 12.09 9.07
N MET A 559 -7.14 12.51 7.83
CA MET A 559 -6.43 13.77 7.57
C MET A 559 -7.20 14.98 8.10
N CYS A 560 -8.54 14.99 7.99
CA CYS A 560 -9.38 16.12 8.40
C CYS A 560 -9.68 16.17 9.90
N ASN A 561 -9.88 15.01 10.53
CA ASN A 561 -10.41 14.94 11.90
C ASN A 561 -9.35 15.21 12.99
N LYS A 562 -8.06 15.11 12.67
CA LYS A 562 -6.98 15.24 13.66
C LYS A 562 -6.04 16.39 13.29
N SER A 563 -5.74 17.25 14.27
CA SER A 563 -4.69 18.25 14.12
C SER A 563 -3.34 17.54 14.04
N MET A 564 -2.77 17.47 12.85
CA MET A 564 -1.44 16.91 12.62
C MET A 564 -0.44 18.02 12.35
N THR A 565 0.70 17.93 13.04
CA THR A 565 1.85 18.80 12.84
C THR A 565 3.11 17.95 12.95
N ALA A 566 4.03 18.13 12.01
CA ALA A 566 5.36 17.55 12.12
C ALA A 566 6.28 18.50 12.92
N GLU A 567 7.04 17.93 13.84
CA GLU A 567 8.04 18.63 14.64
C GLU A 567 9.41 17.97 14.45
N TYR A 568 10.47 18.77 14.45
CA TYR A 568 11.84 18.31 14.37
C TYR A 568 12.74 19.22 15.21
N ASP A 569 13.42 18.63 16.17
CA ASP A 569 14.27 19.28 17.18
C ASP A 569 15.76 19.27 16.81
N GLY A 570 16.14 18.57 15.73
CA GLY A 570 17.51 18.51 15.23
C GLY A 570 17.95 19.77 14.47
N THR A 571 19.24 19.79 14.11
CA THR A 571 19.88 20.95 13.47
C THR A 571 19.99 20.85 11.95
N ASP A 572 19.55 19.74 11.35
CA ASP A 572 19.66 19.56 9.90
C ASP A 572 18.77 20.55 9.14
N LYS A 573 19.41 21.45 8.38
CA LYS A 573 18.72 22.56 7.69
C LYS A 573 17.73 22.05 6.64
N GLN A 574 18.04 20.95 5.96
CA GLN A 574 17.18 20.40 4.91
C GLN A 574 15.92 19.80 5.54
N THR A 575 16.06 19.02 6.61
CA THR A 575 14.93 18.44 7.34
C THR A 575 14.03 19.51 7.96
N ILE A 576 14.61 20.57 8.54
CA ILE A 576 13.84 21.72 9.04
C ILE A 576 13.01 22.35 7.90
N LYS A 577 13.61 22.52 6.72
CA LYS A 577 12.91 23.07 5.55
C LYS A 577 11.79 22.14 5.08
N ASP A 578 12.04 20.84 5.04
CA ASP A 578 11.06 19.83 4.63
C ASP A 578 9.86 19.79 5.58
N VAL A 579 10.11 19.83 6.90
CA VAL A 579 9.05 19.86 7.93
C VAL A 579 8.21 21.14 7.82
N LYS A 580 8.85 22.30 7.65
CA LYS A 580 8.13 23.57 7.46
C LYS A 580 7.27 23.55 6.19
N LYS A 581 7.79 22.99 5.10
CA LYS A 581 7.04 22.82 3.85
C LYS A 581 5.85 21.89 4.07
N PHE A 582 6.08 20.73 4.68
CA PHE A 582 5.03 19.75 4.99
C PHE A 582 3.88 20.38 5.78
N ASN A 583 4.17 21.07 6.88
CA ASN A 583 3.15 21.71 7.70
C ASN A 583 2.37 22.79 6.93
N LYS A 584 3.05 23.58 6.09
CA LYS A 584 2.40 24.59 5.25
C LYS A 584 1.46 23.95 4.22
N ASP A 585 1.95 22.92 3.52
CA ASP A 585 1.18 22.24 2.48
C ASP A 585 -0.02 21.50 3.09
N LEU A 586 0.15 20.87 4.26
CA LEU A 586 -0.94 20.24 5.00
C LEU A 586 -2.06 21.23 5.32
N GLN A 587 -1.74 22.39 5.90
CA GLN A 587 -2.74 23.41 6.22
C GLN A 587 -3.45 23.93 4.97
N LYS A 588 -2.71 24.14 3.87
CA LYS A 588 -3.27 24.54 2.57
C LYS A 588 -4.31 23.53 2.08
N TRP A 589 -3.97 22.24 2.08
CA TRP A 589 -4.82 21.22 1.51
C TRP A 589 -6.02 20.87 2.39
N LEU A 590 -5.87 20.92 3.72
CA LEU A 590 -6.98 20.74 4.66
C LEU A 590 -8.14 21.72 4.43
N THR A 591 -7.87 22.93 3.93
CA THR A 591 -8.94 23.86 3.54
C THR A 591 -9.85 23.25 2.48
N TYR A 592 -9.30 22.71 1.40
CA TYR A 592 -10.07 22.11 0.30
C TYR A 592 -10.79 20.83 0.72
N LEU A 593 -10.15 19.98 1.53
CA LEU A 593 -10.78 18.77 2.03
C LEU A 593 -11.97 19.10 2.95
N ASN A 594 -11.85 20.10 3.82
CA ASN A 594 -12.96 20.54 4.67
C ASN A 594 -14.07 21.22 3.86
N GLU A 595 -13.72 21.95 2.80
CA GLU A 595 -14.73 22.49 1.86
C GLU A 595 -15.52 21.37 1.18
N GLU A 596 -14.86 20.30 0.73
CA GLU A 596 -15.54 19.13 0.13
C GLU A 596 -16.52 18.49 1.11
N ARG A 597 -16.17 18.41 2.41
CA ARG A 597 -17.08 17.91 3.46
C ARG A 597 -18.39 18.69 3.58
N VAL A 598 -18.36 19.99 3.28
CA VAL A 598 -19.51 20.88 3.44
C VAL A 598 -20.27 21.07 2.13
N ASN A 599 -19.55 21.21 1.02
CA ASN A 599 -20.05 21.70 -0.25
C ASN A 599 -19.96 20.68 -1.40
N GLY A 600 -19.36 19.52 -1.17
CA GLY A 600 -19.19 18.47 -2.18
C GLY A 600 -20.51 17.90 -2.71
N ASP A 601 -20.39 17.08 -3.75
CA ASP A 601 -21.54 16.43 -4.41
C ASP A 601 -22.35 15.54 -3.47
N SER A 602 -21.72 15.01 -2.41
CA SER A 602 -22.38 14.22 -1.37
C SER A 602 -22.14 14.79 0.02
N LYS A 603 -23.20 15.33 0.64
CA LYS A 603 -23.15 15.83 2.02
C LYS A 603 -22.99 14.74 3.08
N THR A 604 -23.39 13.50 2.75
CA THR A 604 -23.31 12.37 3.69
C THR A 604 -22.04 11.54 3.50
N ASN A 605 -21.44 11.58 2.30
CA ASN A 605 -20.20 10.86 2.00
C ASN A 605 -19.27 11.71 1.11
N PRO A 606 -18.62 12.76 1.67
CA PRO A 606 -17.84 13.74 0.91
C PRO A 606 -16.80 13.14 -0.03
N PHE A 607 -16.13 12.09 0.40
CA PHE A 607 -15.03 11.45 -0.32
C PHE A 607 -15.44 10.25 -1.17
N PHE A 608 -16.74 10.02 -1.38
CA PHE A 608 -17.22 8.82 -2.08
C PHE A 608 -16.87 8.81 -3.58
N ASN A 609 -16.67 9.98 -4.19
CA ASN A 609 -16.34 10.11 -5.61
C ASN A 609 -14.84 10.24 -5.86
N SER A 610 -14.01 9.96 -4.85
CA SER A 610 -12.55 9.98 -4.96
C SER A 610 -11.99 8.64 -5.40
N TRP A 611 -11.02 8.70 -6.31
CA TRP A 611 -10.30 7.56 -6.86
C TRP A 611 -8.80 7.82 -6.80
N PHE A 612 -8.03 6.77 -6.54
CA PHE A 612 -6.57 6.83 -6.60
C PHE A 612 -6.07 5.62 -7.39
N LEU A 613 -5.59 5.88 -8.59
CA LEU A 613 -5.16 4.84 -9.52
C LEU A 613 -3.67 4.98 -9.79
N ASP A 614 -3.00 3.85 -10.01
CA ASP A 614 -1.71 3.90 -10.70
C ASP A 614 -1.92 4.06 -12.21
N PHE A 615 -0.85 4.45 -12.91
CA PHE A 615 -0.92 4.71 -14.34
C PHE A 615 -1.31 3.46 -15.14
N GLU A 616 -0.89 2.27 -14.72
CA GLU A 616 -1.24 1.01 -15.37
C GLU A 616 -2.72 0.67 -15.22
N GLN A 617 -3.30 0.90 -14.04
CA GLN A 617 -4.73 0.73 -13.76
C GLN A 617 -5.58 1.66 -14.63
N LEU A 618 -5.19 2.93 -14.77
CA LEU A 618 -5.86 3.86 -15.69
C LEU A 618 -5.77 3.38 -17.14
N MET A 619 -4.58 3.00 -17.59
CA MET A 619 -4.38 2.53 -18.98
C MET A 619 -5.17 1.25 -19.26
N LEU A 620 -5.36 0.37 -18.28
CA LEU A 620 -6.24 -0.78 -18.42
C LEU A 620 -7.71 -0.34 -18.63
N ILE A 621 -8.19 0.63 -17.84
CA ILE A 621 -9.56 1.17 -17.98
C ILE A 621 -9.76 1.83 -19.36
N VAL A 622 -8.79 2.64 -19.82
CA VAL A 622 -8.82 3.29 -21.14
C VAL A 622 -8.80 2.26 -22.27
N LYS A 623 -7.94 1.23 -22.17
CA LYS A 623 -7.84 0.14 -23.17
C LYS A 623 -9.19 -0.53 -23.43
N GLU A 624 -10.02 -0.66 -22.40
CA GLU A 624 -11.31 -1.36 -22.40
C GLU A 624 -12.51 -0.46 -22.68
N SER A 625 -12.26 0.77 -23.10
CA SER A 625 -13.28 1.81 -23.34
C SER A 625 -13.16 2.34 -24.78
N ASN A 626 -14.29 2.68 -25.40
CA ASN A 626 -14.35 3.27 -26.75
C ASN A 626 -15.27 4.51 -26.82
N SER A 627 -15.68 5.05 -25.67
CA SER A 627 -16.45 6.29 -25.56
C SER A 627 -16.34 6.86 -24.14
N ASN A 628 -16.71 8.12 -23.97
CA ASN A 628 -16.72 8.79 -22.65
C ASN A 628 -17.65 8.07 -21.65
N ASP A 629 -18.81 7.58 -22.12
CA ASP A 629 -19.77 6.83 -21.29
C ASP A 629 -19.23 5.45 -20.90
N GLU A 630 -18.58 4.74 -21.84
CA GLU A 630 -17.92 3.47 -21.53
C GLU A 630 -16.76 3.69 -20.55
N LEU A 631 -15.97 4.74 -20.71
CA LEU A 631 -14.87 5.07 -19.80
C LEU A 631 -15.37 5.28 -18.38
N LEU A 632 -16.43 6.09 -18.22
CA LEU A 632 -17.06 6.27 -16.91
C LEU A 632 -17.61 4.93 -16.41
N ALA A 633 -18.31 4.15 -17.24
CA ALA A 633 -18.86 2.87 -16.82
C ALA A 633 -17.76 1.91 -16.32
N ARG A 634 -16.61 1.84 -17.01
CA ARG A 634 -15.45 1.01 -16.64
C ARG A 634 -14.80 1.47 -15.34
N LEU A 635 -14.66 2.78 -15.14
CA LEU A 635 -14.21 3.35 -13.86
C LEU A 635 -15.16 2.96 -12.72
N LEU A 636 -16.47 3.09 -12.95
CA LEU A 636 -17.50 2.86 -11.93
C LEU A 636 -17.78 1.38 -11.64
N GLU A 637 -17.20 0.42 -12.38
CA GLU A 637 -17.44 -1.02 -12.20
C GLU A 637 -17.25 -1.47 -10.74
N THR A 638 -16.23 -0.95 -10.06
CA THR A 638 -15.90 -1.30 -8.67
C THR A 638 -16.40 -0.25 -7.66
N LYS A 639 -17.19 0.75 -8.09
CA LYS A 639 -17.61 1.87 -7.23
C LYS A 639 -18.31 1.41 -5.94
N TYR A 640 -19.11 0.35 -6.04
CA TYR A 640 -19.97 -0.14 -4.97
C TYR A 640 -19.60 -1.55 -4.50
N VAL A 641 -18.47 -2.08 -4.98
CA VAL A 641 -18.04 -3.45 -4.68
C VAL A 641 -16.69 -3.39 -4.01
N THR A 642 -16.58 -4.00 -2.83
CA THR A 642 -15.30 -4.25 -2.19
C THR A 642 -15.18 -5.71 -1.82
N THR A 643 -14.01 -6.28 -2.12
CA THR A 643 -13.66 -7.64 -1.67
C THR A 643 -12.90 -7.61 -0.35
N GLY A 644 -12.49 -6.44 0.12
CA GLY A 644 -11.59 -6.29 1.27
C GLY A 644 -10.17 -6.84 1.05
N SER A 645 -9.83 -7.22 -0.20
CA SER A 645 -8.51 -7.76 -0.57
C SER A 645 -7.46 -6.68 -0.84
N TYR A 646 -7.90 -5.42 -0.98
CA TYR A 646 -7.10 -4.27 -1.39
C TYR A 646 -6.46 -4.42 -2.78
N ASN A 647 -7.00 -5.31 -3.61
CA ASN A 647 -6.48 -5.58 -4.94
C ASN A 647 -7.50 -5.17 -6.02
N PHE A 648 -7.21 -4.07 -6.72
CA PHE A 648 -8.02 -3.54 -7.80
C PHE A 648 -8.41 -4.60 -8.85
N TYR A 649 -7.46 -5.44 -9.25
CA TYR A 649 -7.68 -6.46 -10.29
C TYR A 649 -8.60 -7.59 -9.81
N ARG A 650 -8.48 -8.00 -8.54
CA ARG A 650 -9.41 -8.97 -7.93
C ARG A 650 -10.84 -8.47 -7.93
N GLU A 651 -11.06 -7.20 -7.56
CA GLU A 651 -12.40 -6.61 -7.51
C GLU A 651 -13.03 -6.53 -8.89
N ARG A 652 -12.29 -6.06 -9.91
CA ARG A 652 -12.78 -6.03 -11.29
C ARG A 652 -13.13 -7.41 -11.81
N ARG A 653 -12.27 -8.40 -11.57
CA ARG A 653 -12.56 -9.78 -11.98
C ARG A 653 -13.82 -10.32 -11.33
N MET A 654 -14.03 -10.08 -10.03
CA MET A 654 -15.23 -10.53 -9.33
C MET A 654 -16.50 -9.85 -9.89
N VAL A 655 -16.47 -8.54 -10.14
CA VAL A 655 -17.59 -7.82 -10.76
C VAL A 655 -17.95 -8.39 -12.14
N ARG A 656 -16.94 -8.65 -12.98
CA ARG A 656 -17.16 -9.22 -14.31
C ARG A 656 -17.78 -10.61 -14.26
N MET A 657 -17.27 -11.47 -13.36
CA MET A 657 -17.83 -12.80 -13.13
C MET A 657 -19.30 -12.73 -12.69
N MET A 658 -19.65 -11.81 -11.78
CA MET A 658 -21.04 -11.63 -11.33
C MET A 658 -21.96 -11.14 -12.45
N ASN A 659 -21.46 -10.29 -13.35
CA ASN A 659 -22.22 -9.74 -14.47
C ASN A 659 -22.32 -10.69 -15.67
N GLY A 660 -21.85 -11.94 -15.56
CA GLY A 660 -21.91 -12.93 -16.65
C GLY A 660 -20.93 -12.67 -17.80
N ASN A 661 -20.08 -11.64 -17.69
CA ASN A 661 -18.98 -11.41 -18.60
C ASN A 661 -17.84 -12.34 -18.18
N LYS A 662 -17.66 -13.43 -18.92
CA LYS A 662 -16.43 -14.23 -18.84
C LYS A 662 -15.29 -13.37 -19.40
N GLY A 663 -14.68 -12.56 -18.53
CA GLY A 663 -13.38 -11.94 -18.76
C GLY A 663 -12.28 -12.99 -18.71
#